data_AF-A0A0W0W0V7-F1
#
_entry.id   AF-A0A0W0W0V7-F1
#
_cell.length_a   1.000
_cell.length_b   1.000
_cell.length_c   1.000
_cell.angle_alpha   90.00
_cell.angle_beta   90.00
_cell.angle_gamma   90.00
#
_symmetry.space_group_name_H-M   'P 1'
#
loop_
_entity.id
_entity.type
_entity.pdbx_description
1 polymer ?
#
loop_
_entity_poly.entity_id
_entity_poly.type
_entity_poly.pdbx_seq_one_letter_code
_entity_poly.pdbx_strand_id
1 'polypeptide(L)'
;MDPQVKKRLIAFYLKHKFGEAYKDSWLENTNYALLAEAIERIDDWGPDFLKLTEIEPTKPYFSVFTAILDEALQFSNTIPPACTNYDEQKLDQRMDLEEKMRDELRVLPNTDYTPRVARYLTEEMDEEFDHLKQDAIKKLILIVQQKMPHLKLVTYKDLRIAIENHEQLLRKAKDDLTQQQLTAELNLLHDLNKIARLRIIDIPKQDGTPALFCTLSEQAGGVTEKLSLLSFAEVKQKLKNIQQAGNMDFSEYNANRNDFKLSTQAILKLPKHGKATEVQREAIALNLSRLLGFTTTNSNMVEFEGKAALFVPFDRIQLLSEFARGEEQKVIVPSGLSWGSIKKIGDKYYHYASIIPVGSELNRDQFLEDFGKLEAFSYLCNDPDFIGMLAGQNKGIKEGKSLYVFDQVTMDKDKLAIDTRFSLIPVGISRHSRHNQGRNRMLIDDSSFAAKVDSFVHLFQNQHKINLMLDEIIATHQTKLKKLEKSITDLKQKGGKKSPELEQLEAQFTQLKTLEVDALKIKTAINRRIGDTFKNFPELNGSAMSPELFLTHHNLIKQSFLLEKLVNNPVLFTDDGRPYRNPWTYRNTNNIVALREHAGTVSLTFANFDAEQLVSIFRKNGVNLSTCHQSGNTLHIPMTELAKITELSLFPALRDFNPHEEYVNIEDLRRIAKSYPEGLQEHAIAIIERYQFEIVKIQDPIEKAHAMKYALDAIHHFCHQVSNKGFLKHVELNLQMDIQKQLRELLHLVHGDNGLDAKIAEAFDAAVKLDRINDLNQVLLAFAKNPEANKKTITDYLNQCITHGLKATDYNLGKLESSQMHRESLMLLEIINKKSMESSAKMIDLMGGSTVEADHKEVDLEFDEALDETEQLEIQALQELAQSTSATLEEETDKTVKDKTQEGIIVSTKL
;
A
#
# COMPACT_ATOMS: atom_id res chain seq x y z
N MET A 1 -38.43 -9.77 -35.59
CA MET A 1 -38.56 -8.48 -34.88
C MET A 1 -39.71 -7.60 -35.39
N ASP A 2 -40.37 -6.83 -34.51
CA ASP A 2 -41.34 -5.78 -34.88
C ASP A 2 -40.68 -4.64 -35.70
N PRO A 3 -41.24 -4.20 -36.86
CA PRO A 3 -40.65 -3.16 -37.69
C PRO A 3 -40.45 -1.80 -37.01
N GLN A 4 -41.31 -1.40 -36.08
CA GLN A 4 -41.17 -0.16 -35.32
C GLN A 4 -40.05 -0.25 -34.30
N VAL A 5 -39.90 -1.40 -33.64
CA VAL A 5 -38.78 -1.65 -32.72
C VAL A 5 -37.46 -1.57 -33.48
N LYS A 6 -37.37 -2.24 -34.63
CA LYS A 6 -36.17 -2.19 -35.49
C LYS A 6 -35.83 -0.76 -35.93
N LYS A 7 -36.80 -0.01 -36.44
CA LYS A 7 -36.61 1.40 -36.86
C LYS A 7 -36.12 2.27 -35.70
N ARG A 8 -36.65 2.06 -34.48
CA ARG A 8 -36.24 2.76 -33.26
C ARG A 8 -34.78 2.42 -32.88
N LEU A 9 -34.39 1.16 -32.93
CA LEU A 9 -33.04 0.71 -32.59
C LEU A 9 -31.99 1.26 -33.57
N ILE A 10 -32.31 1.27 -34.87
CA ILE A 10 -31.48 1.93 -35.90
C ILE A 10 -31.28 3.41 -35.54
N ALA A 11 -32.37 4.13 -35.21
CA ALA A 11 -32.31 5.53 -34.83
C ALA A 11 -31.41 5.75 -33.59
N PHE A 12 -31.57 4.94 -32.55
CA PHE A 12 -30.76 5.03 -31.34
C PHE A 12 -29.28 4.79 -31.62
N TYR A 13 -28.93 3.75 -32.40
CA TYR A 13 -27.54 3.46 -32.75
C TYR A 13 -26.91 4.57 -33.58
N LEU A 14 -27.59 5.06 -34.62
CA LEU A 14 -27.07 6.15 -35.47
C LEU A 14 -26.88 7.45 -34.66
N LYS A 15 -27.82 7.77 -33.77
CA LYS A 15 -27.69 8.94 -32.88
C LYS A 15 -26.51 8.80 -31.92
N HIS A 16 -26.24 7.59 -31.43
CA HIS A 16 -25.08 7.32 -30.58
C HIS A 16 -23.77 7.47 -31.36
N LYS A 17 -23.66 6.85 -32.54
CA LYS A 17 -22.43 6.81 -33.34
C LYS A 17 -22.05 8.16 -33.96
N PHE A 18 -23.05 8.94 -34.39
CA PHE A 18 -22.82 10.20 -35.13
C PHE A 18 -23.15 11.46 -34.33
N GLY A 19 -23.65 11.33 -33.09
CA GLY A 19 -23.90 12.43 -32.18
C GLY A 19 -24.75 13.55 -32.80
N GLU A 20 -24.24 14.78 -32.78
CA GLU A 20 -24.92 15.97 -33.29
C GLU A 20 -25.10 15.96 -34.82
N ALA A 21 -24.35 15.13 -35.56
CA ALA A 21 -24.48 15.05 -37.02
C ALA A 21 -25.77 14.34 -37.46
N TYR A 22 -26.34 13.48 -36.61
CA TYR A 22 -27.53 12.68 -36.90
C TYR A 22 -28.79 13.55 -37.12
N LYS A 23 -29.61 13.19 -38.11
CA LYS A 23 -30.92 13.79 -38.37
C LYS A 23 -31.96 12.70 -38.57
N ASP A 24 -33.16 12.88 -38.01
CA ASP A 24 -34.25 11.89 -38.14
C ASP A 24 -34.65 11.60 -39.60
N SER A 25 -34.43 12.56 -40.51
CA SER A 25 -34.64 12.39 -41.95
C SER A 25 -33.72 11.34 -42.60
N TRP A 26 -32.65 10.90 -41.92
CA TRP A 26 -31.77 9.84 -42.41
C TRP A 26 -32.48 8.50 -42.52
N LEU A 27 -33.45 8.24 -41.63
CA LEU A 27 -34.23 7.00 -41.61
C LEU A 27 -35.19 6.86 -42.80
N GLU A 28 -35.44 7.95 -43.52
CA GLU A 28 -36.34 7.99 -44.68
C GLU A 28 -35.57 7.96 -46.01
N ASN A 29 -34.35 8.49 -46.02
CA ASN A 29 -33.57 8.73 -47.25
C ASN A 29 -32.40 7.75 -47.45
N THR A 30 -32.09 6.91 -46.46
CA THR A 30 -30.95 5.98 -46.50
C THR A 30 -31.39 4.58 -46.13
N ASN A 31 -31.02 3.59 -46.93
CA ASN A 31 -31.29 2.19 -46.62
C ASN A 31 -30.20 1.65 -45.68
N TYR A 32 -30.56 1.38 -44.43
CA TYR A 32 -29.69 0.79 -43.41
C TYR A 32 -29.84 -0.74 -43.32
N ALA A 33 -29.95 -1.44 -44.46
CA ALA A 33 -30.22 -2.88 -44.51
C ALA A 33 -29.19 -3.72 -43.74
N LEU A 34 -27.89 -3.44 -43.88
CA LEU A 34 -26.83 -4.18 -43.17
C LEU A 34 -26.87 -3.97 -41.65
N LEU A 35 -27.16 -2.75 -41.19
CA LEU A 35 -27.38 -2.48 -39.77
C LEU A 35 -28.67 -3.17 -39.27
N ALA A 36 -29.72 -3.20 -40.08
CA ALA A 36 -30.96 -3.91 -39.77
C ALA A 36 -30.72 -5.42 -39.63
N GLU A 37 -29.91 -6.01 -40.51
CA GLU A 37 -29.54 -7.43 -40.51
C GLU A 37 -28.70 -7.78 -39.27
N ALA A 38 -27.73 -6.94 -38.91
CA ALA A 38 -26.97 -7.09 -37.66
C ALA A 38 -27.87 -7.02 -36.42
N ILE A 39 -28.85 -6.11 -36.39
CA ILE A 39 -29.83 -6.00 -35.28
C ILE A 39 -30.72 -7.24 -35.20
N GLU A 40 -31.15 -7.81 -36.33
CA GLU A 40 -31.91 -9.06 -36.35
C GLU A 40 -31.09 -10.23 -35.85
N ARG A 41 -29.82 -10.32 -36.22
CA ARG A 41 -28.94 -11.38 -35.72
C ARG A 41 -28.77 -11.32 -34.19
N ILE A 42 -28.72 -10.12 -33.61
CA ILE A 42 -28.71 -9.98 -32.14
C ILE A 42 -30.04 -10.47 -31.52
N ASP A 43 -31.18 -10.25 -32.17
CA ASP A 43 -32.51 -10.77 -31.74
C ASP A 43 -32.53 -12.30 -31.77
N ASP A 44 -31.98 -12.88 -32.85
CA ASP A 44 -31.93 -14.32 -33.10
C ASP A 44 -30.98 -15.04 -32.15
N TRP A 45 -29.98 -14.34 -31.59
CA TRP A 45 -29.08 -14.89 -30.56
C TRP A 45 -29.85 -15.33 -29.30
N GLY A 46 -30.97 -14.69 -29.00
CA GLY A 46 -31.95 -15.16 -28.04
C GLY A 46 -32.41 -14.10 -27.03
N PRO A 47 -33.63 -14.25 -26.49
CA PRO A 47 -34.24 -13.25 -25.60
C PRO A 47 -33.56 -13.14 -24.24
N ASP A 48 -32.74 -14.13 -23.86
CA ASP A 48 -32.00 -14.16 -22.60
C ASP A 48 -30.64 -13.43 -22.70
N PHE A 49 -30.15 -13.17 -23.91
CA PHE A 49 -28.92 -12.41 -24.16
C PHE A 49 -29.15 -10.91 -24.10
N LEU A 50 -30.01 -10.38 -24.99
CA LEU A 50 -30.33 -8.96 -25.09
C LEU A 50 -31.81 -8.77 -25.46
N LYS A 51 -32.62 -8.26 -24.51
CA LYS A 51 -34.03 -7.91 -24.79
C LYS A 51 -34.12 -6.61 -25.58
N LEU A 52 -34.03 -6.71 -26.91
CA LEU A 52 -34.01 -5.57 -27.83
C LEU A 52 -35.23 -4.64 -27.74
N THR A 53 -36.37 -5.16 -27.29
CA THR A 53 -37.58 -4.35 -27.04
C THR A 53 -37.43 -3.37 -25.87
N GLU A 54 -36.55 -3.65 -24.91
CA GLU A 54 -36.32 -2.84 -23.71
C GLU A 54 -35.08 -1.91 -23.83
N ILE A 55 -34.38 -1.95 -24.96
CA ILE A 55 -33.20 -1.11 -25.20
C ILE A 55 -33.60 0.36 -25.37
N GLU A 56 -33.01 1.22 -24.56
CA GLU A 56 -33.12 2.68 -24.65
C GLU A 56 -31.76 3.33 -24.33
N PRO A 57 -31.43 4.51 -24.90
CA PRO A 57 -30.12 5.15 -24.70
C PRO A 57 -29.74 5.42 -23.24
N THR A 58 -30.73 5.52 -22.35
CA THR A 58 -30.58 5.78 -20.92
C THR A 58 -30.47 4.50 -20.09
N LYS A 59 -30.56 3.32 -20.71
CA LYS A 59 -30.60 2.02 -20.04
C LYS A 59 -29.27 1.28 -20.15
N PRO A 60 -28.91 0.47 -19.13
CA PRO A 60 -27.66 -0.28 -19.06
C PRO A 60 -27.30 -1.09 -20.31
N TYR A 61 -28.27 -1.78 -20.92
CA TYR A 61 -28.03 -2.69 -22.04
C TYR A 61 -27.75 -1.99 -23.38
N PHE A 62 -27.90 -0.66 -23.46
CA PHE A 62 -27.65 0.08 -24.69
C PHE A 62 -26.18 0.12 -25.08
N SER A 63 -25.26 0.23 -24.12
CA SER A 63 -23.81 0.22 -24.38
C SER A 63 -23.33 -1.12 -24.96
N VAL A 64 -23.91 -2.22 -24.50
CA VAL A 64 -23.61 -3.57 -25.03
C VAL A 64 -24.13 -3.68 -26.46
N PHE A 65 -25.35 -3.23 -26.69
CA PHE A 65 -25.95 -3.18 -28.03
C PHE A 65 -25.09 -2.36 -29.01
N THR A 66 -24.62 -1.17 -28.61
CA THR A 66 -23.79 -0.33 -29.49
C THR A 66 -22.40 -0.94 -29.70
N ALA A 67 -21.76 -1.51 -28.67
CA ALA A 67 -20.44 -2.13 -28.78
C ALA A 67 -20.43 -3.35 -29.72
N ILE A 68 -21.45 -4.20 -29.66
CA ILE A 68 -21.63 -5.33 -30.59
C ILE A 68 -21.68 -4.82 -32.03
N LEU A 69 -22.48 -3.78 -32.27
CA LEU A 69 -22.65 -3.21 -33.60
C LEU A 69 -21.40 -2.45 -34.09
N ASP A 70 -20.68 -1.75 -33.22
CA ASP A 70 -19.48 -1.00 -33.58
C ASP A 70 -18.33 -1.88 -34.04
N GLU A 71 -18.19 -3.08 -33.48
CA GLU A 71 -17.16 -4.05 -33.88
C GLU A 71 -17.42 -4.64 -35.28
N ALA A 72 -18.69 -4.82 -35.63
CA ALA A 72 -19.12 -5.52 -36.84
C ALA A 72 -19.44 -4.59 -38.02
N LEU A 73 -19.72 -3.31 -37.79
CA LEU A 73 -20.23 -2.39 -38.82
C LEU A 73 -19.24 -1.30 -39.21
N GLN A 74 -19.08 -1.10 -40.52
CA GLN A 74 -18.29 0.01 -41.08
C GLN A 74 -19.19 1.00 -41.82
N PHE A 75 -18.92 2.29 -41.64
CA PHE A 75 -19.69 3.37 -42.24
C PHE A 75 -18.82 4.21 -43.18
N SER A 76 -19.40 4.67 -44.28
CA SER A 76 -18.78 5.63 -45.18
C SER A 76 -18.71 7.02 -44.57
N ASN A 77 -17.79 7.85 -45.07
CA ASN A 77 -17.66 9.26 -44.68
C ASN A 77 -18.69 10.21 -45.35
N THR A 78 -19.71 9.69 -46.03
CA THR A 78 -20.79 10.51 -46.64
C THR A 78 -21.81 10.95 -45.60
N ILE A 79 -22.64 11.96 -45.91
CA ILE A 79 -23.75 12.40 -45.06
C ILE A 79 -25.05 12.36 -45.88
N PRO A 80 -26.05 11.54 -45.52
CA PRO A 80 -26.01 10.55 -44.44
C PRO A 80 -24.95 9.44 -44.68
N PRO A 81 -24.35 8.90 -43.62
CA PRO A 81 -23.37 7.82 -43.72
C PRO A 81 -24.06 6.51 -44.08
N ALA A 82 -23.62 5.86 -45.16
CA ALA A 82 -24.07 4.53 -45.52
C ALA A 82 -23.30 3.46 -44.73
N CYS A 83 -24.00 2.41 -44.28
CA CYS A 83 -23.34 1.21 -43.78
C CYS A 83 -22.75 0.45 -44.98
N THR A 84 -21.43 0.38 -45.04
CA THR A 84 -20.66 -0.13 -46.20
C THR A 84 -20.24 -1.58 -46.06
N ASN A 85 -20.15 -2.07 -44.82
CA ASN A 85 -19.77 -3.44 -44.53
C ASN A 85 -20.41 -3.90 -43.21
N TYR A 86 -20.73 -5.19 -43.16
CA TYR A 86 -21.17 -5.92 -41.99
C TYR A 86 -20.39 -7.24 -41.91
N ASP A 87 -19.63 -7.42 -40.84
CA ASP A 87 -18.85 -8.62 -40.56
C ASP A 87 -19.59 -9.50 -39.52
N GLU A 88 -20.30 -10.51 -40.03
CA GLU A 88 -21.08 -11.46 -39.22
C GLU A 88 -20.21 -12.20 -38.19
N GLN A 89 -19.01 -12.62 -38.59
CA GLN A 89 -18.11 -13.38 -37.71
C GLN A 89 -17.63 -12.52 -36.54
N LYS A 90 -17.32 -11.24 -36.78
CA LYS A 90 -16.99 -10.31 -35.70
C LYS A 90 -18.17 -10.03 -34.78
N LEU A 91 -19.37 -9.93 -35.33
CA LEU A 91 -20.59 -9.78 -34.53
C LEU A 91 -20.76 -10.95 -33.57
N ASP A 92 -20.68 -12.18 -34.07
CA ASP A 92 -20.80 -13.41 -33.27
C ASP A 92 -19.71 -13.51 -32.20
N GLN A 93 -18.45 -13.27 -32.59
CA GLN A 93 -17.33 -13.27 -31.66
C GLN A 93 -17.53 -12.24 -30.54
N ARG A 94 -18.10 -11.08 -30.87
CA ARG A 94 -18.40 -10.05 -29.87
C ARG A 94 -19.57 -10.46 -28.97
N MET A 95 -20.63 -11.06 -29.51
CA MET A 95 -21.75 -11.57 -28.71
C MET A 95 -21.31 -12.68 -27.74
N ASP A 96 -20.54 -13.66 -28.23
CA ASP A 96 -19.91 -14.72 -27.41
C ASP A 96 -19.05 -14.12 -26.28
N LEU A 97 -18.27 -13.08 -26.59
CA LEU A 97 -17.42 -12.41 -25.62
C LEU A 97 -18.25 -11.72 -24.53
N GLU A 98 -19.32 -11.02 -24.92
CA GLU A 98 -20.24 -10.35 -23.99
C GLU A 98 -20.94 -11.37 -23.08
N GLU A 99 -21.38 -12.50 -23.64
CA GLU A 99 -22.02 -13.58 -22.88
C GLU A 99 -21.05 -14.20 -21.87
N LYS A 100 -19.83 -14.55 -22.30
CA LYS A 100 -18.76 -15.04 -21.41
C LYS A 100 -18.42 -14.04 -20.30
N MET A 101 -18.30 -12.76 -20.64
CA MET A 101 -18.03 -11.72 -19.65
C MET A 101 -19.17 -11.59 -18.64
N ARG A 102 -20.43 -11.69 -19.06
CA ARG A 102 -21.57 -11.71 -18.13
C ARG A 102 -21.53 -12.92 -17.21
N ASP A 103 -21.20 -14.09 -17.72
CA ASP A 103 -21.06 -15.28 -16.89
C ASP A 103 -19.92 -15.14 -15.86
N GLU A 104 -18.79 -14.53 -16.24
CA GLU A 104 -17.74 -14.17 -15.30
C GLU A 104 -18.23 -13.19 -14.22
N LEU A 105 -19.06 -12.21 -14.59
CA LEU A 105 -19.61 -11.20 -13.68
C LEU A 105 -20.68 -11.74 -12.74
N ARG A 106 -21.47 -12.75 -13.15
CA ARG A 106 -22.44 -13.43 -12.29
C ARG A 106 -21.79 -14.11 -11.08
N VAL A 107 -20.51 -14.49 -11.21
CA VAL A 107 -19.71 -15.07 -10.12
C VAL A 107 -19.14 -14.00 -9.18
N LEU A 108 -19.16 -12.71 -9.55
CA LEU A 108 -18.77 -11.66 -8.61
C LEU A 108 -19.78 -11.59 -7.46
N PRO A 109 -19.30 -11.52 -6.21
CA PRO A 109 -20.19 -11.29 -5.09
C PRO A 109 -20.84 -9.91 -5.25
N ASN A 110 -22.01 -9.67 -4.66
CA ASN A 110 -22.63 -8.34 -4.56
C ASN A 110 -23.34 -7.74 -5.78
N THR A 111 -23.36 -8.39 -6.96
CA THR A 111 -24.08 -7.87 -8.16
C THR A 111 -25.60 -7.98 -8.02
N ASP A 112 -26.11 -9.12 -7.52
CA ASP A 112 -27.49 -9.27 -7.06
C ASP A 112 -27.52 -9.82 -5.63
N TYR A 113 -28.03 -9.01 -4.70
CA TYR A 113 -28.15 -9.37 -3.27
C TYR A 113 -29.58 -9.61 -2.82
N THR A 114 -30.56 -9.29 -3.66
CA THR A 114 -31.97 -9.29 -3.29
C THR A 114 -32.53 -10.69 -2.94
N PRO A 115 -31.96 -11.82 -3.41
CA PRO A 115 -32.35 -13.15 -2.95
C PRO A 115 -31.77 -13.54 -1.57
N ARG A 116 -30.71 -12.85 -1.10
CA ARG A 116 -29.97 -13.23 0.11
C ARG A 116 -30.48 -12.42 1.30
N VAL A 117 -31.34 -13.02 2.12
CA VAL A 117 -31.94 -12.34 3.29
C VAL A 117 -31.30 -12.84 4.58
N ALA A 118 -30.60 -11.95 5.29
CA ALA A 118 -30.08 -12.20 6.63
C ALA A 118 -31.18 -11.96 7.67
N ARG A 119 -31.30 -12.88 8.64
CA ARG A 119 -32.36 -12.83 9.66
C ARG A 119 -31.91 -13.46 10.98
N TYR A 120 -32.41 -12.93 12.08
CA TYR A 120 -32.30 -13.61 13.37
C TYR A 120 -33.14 -14.88 13.35
N LEU A 121 -32.58 -15.96 13.89
CA LEU A 121 -33.33 -17.17 14.19
C LEU A 121 -33.89 -17.08 15.61
N THR A 122 -35.04 -17.71 15.84
CA THR A 122 -35.61 -17.81 17.19
C THR A 122 -34.77 -18.76 18.05
N GLU A 123 -34.60 -18.42 19.34
CA GLU A 123 -33.74 -19.18 20.27
C GLU A 123 -34.16 -20.67 20.37
N GLU A 124 -35.46 -20.97 20.23
CA GLU A 124 -36.05 -22.32 20.22
C GLU A 124 -35.57 -23.25 19.08
N MET A 125 -34.72 -22.79 18.16
CA MET A 125 -34.25 -23.62 17.03
C MET A 125 -33.05 -24.52 17.37
N ASP A 126 -32.36 -24.33 18.50
CA ASP A 126 -31.21 -25.15 18.91
C ASP A 126 -31.13 -25.33 20.44
N GLU A 127 -31.79 -26.37 20.96
CA GLU A 127 -31.86 -26.69 22.40
C GLU A 127 -30.48 -26.87 23.05
N GLU A 128 -29.52 -27.45 22.32
CA GLU A 128 -28.14 -27.64 22.81
C GLU A 128 -27.46 -26.29 23.05
N PHE A 129 -27.58 -25.36 22.10
CA PHE A 129 -27.01 -24.02 22.24
C PHE A 129 -27.59 -23.28 23.47
N ASP A 130 -28.90 -23.32 23.66
CA ASP A 130 -29.53 -22.67 24.80
C ASP A 130 -29.07 -23.28 26.13
N HIS A 131 -28.99 -24.61 26.21
CA HIS A 131 -28.44 -25.30 27.38
C HIS A 131 -26.99 -24.87 27.66
N LEU A 132 -26.12 -24.91 26.64
CA LEU A 132 -24.72 -24.52 26.75
C LEU A 132 -24.56 -23.05 27.18
N LYS A 133 -25.38 -22.15 26.63
CA LYS A 133 -25.40 -20.72 26.98
C LYS A 133 -25.79 -20.52 28.44
N GLN A 134 -26.87 -21.15 28.90
CA GLN A 134 -27.34 -21.00 30.28
C GLN A 134 -26.33 -21.58 31.30
N ASP A 135 -25.72 -22.73 31.01
CA ASP A 135 -24.70 -23.32 31.88
C ASP A 135 -23.44 -22.45 31.97
N ALA A 136 -22.97 -21.94 30.83
CA ALA A 136 -21.81 -21.03 30.80
C ALA A 136 -22.08 -19.76 31.61
N ILE A 137 -23.28 -19.15 31.47
CA ILE A 137 -23.70 -17.98 32.26
C ILE A 137 -23.65 -18.31 33.76
N LYS A 138 -24.25 -19.43 34.18
CA LYS A 138 -24.27 -19.84 35.59
C LYS A 138 -22.85 -19.99 36.15
N LYS A 139 -21.95 -20.66 35.42
CA LYS A 139 -20.56 -20.85 35.85
C LYS A 139 -19.80 -19.53 35.97
N LEU A 140 -19.88 -18.66 34.96
CA LEU A 140 -19.19 -17.37 35.02
C LEU A 140 -19.75 -16.47 36.13
N ILE A 141 -21.07 -16.51 36.38
CA ILE A 141 -21.68 -15.80 37.52
C ILE A 141 -21.14 -16.32 38.85
N LEU A 142 -20.94 -17.63 39.01
CA LEU A 142 -20.34 -18.19 40.24
C LEU A 142 -18.90 -17.68 40.45
N ILE A 143 -18.09 -17.62 39.38
CA ILE A 143 -16.73 -17.06 39.46
C ILE A 143 -16.79 -15.57 39.84
N VAL A 144 -17.71 -14.80 39.26
CA VAL A 144 -17.93 -13.39 39.63
C VAL A 144 -18.35 -13.27 41.10
N GLN A 145 -19.25 -14.11 41.60
CA GLN A 145 -19.69 -14.08 43.00
C GLN A 145 -18.57 -14.42 43.98
N GLN A 146 -17.65 -15.32 43.61
CA GLN A 146 -16.49 -15.67 44.42
C GLN A 146 -15.43 -14.56 44.43
N LYS A 147 -15.11 -13.99 43.26
CA LYS A 147 -14.04 -12.99 43.12
C LYS A 147 -14.49 -11.57 43.46
N MET A 148 -15.72 -11.21 43.12
CA MET A 148 -16.33 -9.88 43.27
C MET A 148 -17.67 -9.98 44.03
N PRO A 149 -17.69 -10.46 45.28
CA PRO A 149 -18.92 -10.75 46.04
C PRO A 149 -19.82 -9.53 46.30
N HIS A 150 -19.28 -8.32 46.14
CA HIS A 150 -20.02 -7.06 46.27
C HIS A 150 -20.92 -6.75 45.07
N LEU A 151 -20.68 -7.40 43.90
CA LEU A 151 -21.50 -7.21 42.70
C LEU A 151 -22.76 -8.07 42.74
N LYS A 152 -23.93 -7.44 42.58
CA LYS A 152 -25.21 -8.12 42.46
C LYS A 152 -25.68 -8.10 41.00
N LEU A 153 -25.33 -9.14 40.24
CA LEU A 153 -25.64 -9.25 38.82
C LEU A 153 -26.98 -9.96 38.60
N VAL A 154 -28.11 -9.25 38.82
CA VAL A 154 -29.45 -9.82 38.63
C VAL A 154 -29.98 -9.55 37.22
N THR A 155 -29.58 -8.43 36.62
CA THR A 155 -30.03 -7.98 35.29
C THR A 155 -28.86 -7.60 34.39
N TYR A 156 -29.12 -7.51 33.07
CA TYR A 156 -28.14 -6.94 32.12
C TYR A 156 -27.73 -5.51 32.45
N LYS A 157 -28.64 -4.74 33.08
CA LYS A 157 -28.36 -3.38 33.53
C LYS A 157 -27.30 -3.38 34.63
N ASP A 158 -27.39 -4.31 35.58
CA ASP A 158 -26.43 -4.44 36.68
C ASP A 158 -25.04 -4.83 36.16
N LEU A 159 -24.98 -5.75 35.20
CA LEU A 159 -23.73 -6.14 34.54
C LEU A 159 -23.10 -4.97 33.78
N ARG A 160 -23.90 -4.20 33.05
CA ARG A 160 -23.42 -3.01 32.34
C ARG A 160 -22.86 -1.96 33.32
N ILE A 161 -23.56 -1.68 34.42
CA ILE A 161 -23.10 -0.73 35.45
C ILE A 161 -21.80 -1.23 36.09
N ALA A 162 -21.68 -2.54 36.35
CA ALA A 162 -20.46 -3.14 36.87
C ALA A 162 -19.27 -2.92 35.91
N ILE A 163 -19.46 -3.17 34.61
CA ILE A 163 -18.44 -2.91 33.58
C ILE A 163 -18.05 -1.42 33.57
N GLU A 164 -19.02 -0.50 33.47
CA GLU A 164 -18.76 0.95 33.42
C GLU A 164 -17.98 1.43 34.66
N ASN A 165 -18.31 0.91 35.85
CA ASN A 165 -17.58 1.23 37.09
C ASN A 165 -16.14 0.70 37.06
N HIS A 166 -15.90 -0.52 36.59
CA HIS A 166 -14.55 -1.09 36.51
C HIS A 166 -13.70 -0.37 35.44
N GLU A 167 -14.27 0.04 34.30
CA GLU A 167 -13.58 0.87 33.31
C GLU A 167 -13.13 2.21 33.92
N GLN A 168 -13.96 2.83 34.76
CA GLN A 168 -13.61 4.07 35.45
C GLN A 168 -12.50 3.87 36.50
N LEU A 169 -12.53 2.76 37.23
CA LEU A 169 -11.47 2.41 38.18
C LEU A 169 -10.14 2.17 37.45
N LEU A 170 -10.17 1.44 36.33
CA LEU A 170 -8.98 1.15 35.51
C LEU A 170 -8.35 2.44 34.98
N ARG A 171 -9.14 3.41 34.51
CA ARG A 171 -8.64 4.74 34.08
C ARG A 171 -7.98 5.55 35.20
N LYS A 172 -8.30 5.27 36.47
CA LYS A 172 -7.76 5.97 37.64
C LYS A 172 -6.58 5.23 38.27
N ALA A 173 -6.35 3.96 37.93
CA ALA A 173 -5.28 3.13 38.48
C ALA A 173 -3.91 3.61 37.97
N LYS A 174 -2.95 3.76 38.89
CA LYS A 174 -1.60 4.27 38.60
C LYS A 174 -0.51 3.20 38.67
N ASP A 175 -0.77 2.10 39.36
CA ASP A 175 0.15 0.99 39.53
C ASP A 175 -0.22 -0.20 38.63
N ASP A 176 0.80 -0.87 38.10
CA ASP A 176 0.64 -1.96 37.14
C ASP A 176 -0.11 -3.15 37.71
N LEU A 177 0.05 -3.46 39.01
CA LEU A 177 -0.61 -4.58 39.66
C LEU A 177 -2.13 -4.40 39.73
N THR A 178 -2.59 -3.22 40.16
CA THR A 178 -4.01 -2.89 40.18
C THR A 178 -4.59 -2.82 38.77
N GLN A 179 -3.84 -2.29 37.80
CA GLN A 179 -4.27 -2.29 36.40
C GLN A 179 -4.44 -3.71 35.85
N GLN A 180 -3.51 -4.63 36.12
CA GLN A 180 -3.61 -6.03 35.70
C GLN A 180 -4.81 -6.73 36.36
N GLN A 181 -5.03 -6.53 37.66
CA GLN A 181 -6.18 -7.11 38.36
C GLN A 181 -7.51 -6.60 37.80
N LEU A 182 -7.67 -5.28 37.69
CA LEU A 182 -8.89 -4.67 37.14
C LEU A 182 -9.13 -5.09 35.69
N THR A 183 -8.07 -5.25 34.89
CA THR A 183 -8.18 -5.75 33.51
C THR A 183 -8.70 -7.19 33.48
N ALA A 184 -8.19 -8.07 34.35
CA ALA A 184 -8.66 -9.45 34.45
C ALA A 184 -10.13 -9.54 34.91
N GLU A 185 -10.53 -8.73 35.89
CA GLU A 185 -11.92 -8.64 36.37
C GLU A 185 -12.85 -8.12 35.26
N LEU A 186 -12.44 -7.05 34.56
CA LEU A 186 -13.17 -6.48 33.43
C LEU A 186 -13.33 -7.49 32.28
N ASN A 187 -12.29 -8.26 31.98
CA ASN A 187 -12.32 -9.32 30.97
C ASN A 187 -13.42 -10.36 31.27
N LEU A 188 -13.50 -10.84 32.52
CA LEU A 188 -14.56 -11.77 32.94
C LEU A 188 -15.96 -11.16 32.78
N LEU A 189 -16.15 -9.91 33.22
CA LEU A 189 -17.45 -9.22 33.08
C LEU A 189 -17.85 -9.01 31.61
N HIS A 190 -16.89 -8.67 30.74
CA HIS A 190 -17.13 -8.54 29.31
C HIS A 190 -17.48 -9.87 28.65
N ASP A 191 -16.77 -10.95 28.99
CA ASP A 191 -17.03 -12.29 28.44
C ASP A 191 -18.41 -12.81 28.88
N LEU A 192 -18.79 -12.61 30.15
CA LEU A 192 -20.14 -12.88 30.65
C LEU A 192 -21.20 -12.08 29.88
N ASN A 193 -20.98 -10.78 29.67
CA ASN A 193 -21.91 -9.91 28.94
C ASN A 193 -22.08 -10.37 27.48
N LYS A 194 -21.00 -10.79 26.82
CA LYS A 194 -21.05 -11.33 25.45
C LYS A 194 -21.89 -12.59 25.39
N ILE A 195 -21.60 -13.58 26.24
CA ILE A 195 -22.30 -14.88 26.26
C ILE A 195 -23.79 -14.69 26.54
N ALA A 196 -24.12 -13.87 27.54
CA ALA A 196 -25.51 -13.71 27.96
C ALA A 196 -26.38 -13.05 26.86
N ARG A 197 -25.77 -12.29 25.95
CA ARG A 197 -26.46 -11.57 24.87
C ARG A 197 -26.33 -12.20 23.48
N LEU A 198 -25.78 -13.41 23.38
CA LEU A 198 -25.69 -14.14 22.11
C LEU A 198 -27.08 -14.33 21.48
N ARG A 199 -27.17 -14.04 20.19
CA ARG A 199 -28.34 -14.30 19.33
C ARG A 199 -27.89 -14.96 18.05
N ILE A 200 -28.61 -15.96 17.58
CA ILE A 200 -28.30 -16.66 16.34
C ILE A 200 -28.80 -15.84 15.16
N ILE A 201 -27.96 -15.66 14.15
CA ILE A 201 -28.29 -15.01 12.89
C ILE A 201 -27.88 -15.92 11.73
N ASP A 202 -28.79 -16.10 10.78
CA ASP A 202 -28.53 -16.74 9.49
C ASP A 202 -28.15 -15.66 8.48
N ILE A 203 -26.98 -15.83 7.87
CA ILE A 203 -26.47 -14.96 6.81
C ILE A 203 -26.17 -15.86 5.60
N PRO A 204 -27.03 -15.86 4.57
CA PRO A 204 -26.82 -16.68 3.39
C PRO A 204 -25.50 -16.36 2.69
N LYS A 205 -24.78 -17.40 2.26
CA LYS A 205 -23.60 -17.29 1.39
C LYS A 205 -24.00 -16.83 -0.01
N GLN A 206 -22.99 -16.58 -0.85
CA GLN A 206 -23.19 -16.13 -2.22
C GLN A 206 -24.06 -17.09 -3.04
N ASP A 207 -23.87 -18.41 -2.87
CA ASP A 207 -24.65 -19.48 -3.50
C ASP A 207 -26.05 -19.68 -2.90
N GLY A 208 -26.42 -18.88 -1.90
CA GLY A 208 -27.69 -18.97 -1.18
C GLY A 208 -27.72 -20.00 -0.05
N THR A 209 -26.65 -20.77 0.16
CA THR A 209 -26.59 -21.71 1.29
C THR A 209 -26.55 -20.97 2.63
N PRO A 210 -27.25 -21.46 3.68
CA PRO A 210 -27.28 -20.78 4.97
C PRO A 210 -25.90 -20.84 5.66
N ALA A 211 -25.56 -19.79 6.40
CA ALA A 211 -24.40 -19.77 7.27
C ALA A 211 -24.77 -19.14 8.61
N LEU A 212 -24.60 -19.92 9.68
CA LEU A 212 -25.03 -19.56 11.02
C LEU A 212 -23.91 -18.88 11.81
N PHE A 213 -24.25 -17.75 12.41
CA PHE A 213 -23.38 -16.97 13.28
C PHE A 213 -24.10 -16.62 14.58
N CYS A 214 -23.36 -16.21 15.59
CA CYS A 214 -23.92 -15.46 16.71
C CYS A 214 -23.45 -14.00 16.70
N THR A 215 -24.35 -13.09 17.08
CA THR A 215 -23.98 -11.69 17.33
C THR A 215 -23.27 -11.55 18.67
N LEU A 216 -22.16 -10.82 18.69
CA LEU A 216 -21.41 -10.46 19.89
C LEU A 216 -21.78 -9.03 20.34
N SER A 217 -22.01 -8.84 21.64
CA SER A 217 -22.32 -7.52 22.21
C SER A 217 -21.06 -6.69 22.47
N GLU A 218 -20.37 -6.31 21.40
CA GLU A 218 -19.21 -5.41 21.44
C GLU A 218 -19.36 -4.32 20.38
N GLN A 219 -18.69 -3.19 20.60
CA GLN A 219 -18.61 -2.14 19.60
C GLN A 219 -17.50 -2.47 18.61
N ALA A 220 -17.85 -2.74 17.35
CA ALA A 220 -16.88 -2.74 16.26
C ALA A 220 -16.56 -1.29 15.87
N GLY A 221 -15.28 -0.93 15.79
CA GLY A 221 -14.87 0.42 15.37
C GLY A 221 -15.28 0.78 13.93
N GLY A 222 -15.30 2.08 13.59
CA GLY A 222 -15.64 2.59 12.25
C GLY A 222 -16.91 3.45 12.19
N VAL A 223 -17.10 4.21 11.10
CA VAL A 223 -18.21 5.17 10.99
C VAL A 223 -19.57 4.47 10.84
N THR A 224 -19.60 3.30 10.19
CA THR A 224 -20.78 2.48 9.87
C THR A 224 -21.31 1.73 11.10
N GLU A 225 -22.63 1.55 11.21
CA GLU A 225 -23.22 0.63 12.20
C GLU A 225 -22.84 -0.82 11.87
N LYS A 226 -22.49 -1.63 12.86
CA LYS A 226 -21.93 -2.97 12.64
C LYS A 226 -22.46 -3.96 13.66
N LEU A 227 -22.79 -5.16 13.21
CA LEU A 227 -22.93 -6.33 14.08
C LEU A 227 -21.62 -7.11 14.07
N SER A 228 -21.03 -7.31 15.24
CA SER A 228 -19.91 -8.23 15.42
C SER A 228 -20.41 -9.67 15.43
N LEU A 229 -19.74 -10.55 14.70
CA LEU A 229 -20.17 -11.93 14.47
C LEU A 229 -19.05 -12.93 14.79
N LEU A 230 -19.45 -14.10 15.28
CA LEU A 230 -18.61 -15.29 15.44
C LEU A 230 -19.36 -16.50 14.89
N SER A 231 -18.65 -17.44 14.25
CA SER A 231 -19.28 -18.63 13.69
C SER A 231 -20.03 -19.43 14.77
N PHE A 232 -21.21 -19.95 14.44
CA PHE A 232 -22.04 -20.67 15.40
C PHE A 232 -21.33 -21.91 15.98
N ALA A 233 -20.57 -22.62 15.14
CA ALA A 233 -19.77 -23.77 15.55
C ALA A 233 -18.71 -23.41 16.60
N GLU A 234 -18.01 -22.29 16.42
CA GLU A 234 -16.99 -21.86 17.38
C GLU A 234 -17.62 -21.40 18.69
N VAL A 235 -18.76 -20.70 18.64
CA VAL A 235 -19.51 -20.34 19.85
C VAL A 235 -19.88 -21.59 20.64
N LYS A 236 -20.47 -22.60 19.99
CA LYS A 236 -20.79 -23.89 20.64
C LYS A 236 -19.54 -24.52 21.27
N GLN A 237 -18.41 -24.54 20.56
CA GLN A 237 -17.16 -25.08 21.09
C GLN A 237 -16.67 -24.31 22.33
N LYS A 238 -16.67 -22.98 22.31
CA LYS A 238 -16.25 -22.14 23.45
C LYS A 238 -17.18 -22.31 24.66
N LEU A 239 -18.49 -22.37 24.44
CA LEU A 239 -19.45 -22.63 25.52
C LEU A 239 -19.29 -24.04 26.10
N LYS A 240 -19.04 -25.04 25.24
CA LYS A 240 -18.75 -26.42 25.66
C LYS A 240 -17.46 -26.51 26.49
N ASN A 241 -16.41 -25.78 26.13
CA ASN A 241 -15.19 -25.70 26.92
C ASN A 241 -15.47 -25.15 28.34
N ILE A 242 -16.31 -24.12 28.47
CA ILE A 242 -16.73 -23.59 29.79
C ILE A 242 -17.55 -24.63 30.56
N GLN A 243 -18.48 -25.32 29.88
CA GLN A 243 -19.30 -26.37 30.49
C GLN A 243 -18.48 -27.57 30.97
N GLN A 244 -17.44 -27.96 30.23
CA GLN A 244 -16.61 -29.13 30.53
C GLN A 244 -15.46 -28.85 31.49
N ALA A 245 -14.99 -27.60 31.57
CA ALA A 245 -14.05 -27.21 32.62
C ALA A 245 -14.68 -27.49 33.99
N GLY A 246 -13.94 -28.13 34.89
CA GLY A 246 -14.42 -28.57 36.21
C GLY A 246 -14.83 -27.40 37.14
N ASN A 247 -14.54 -27.51 38.42
CA ASN A 247 -14.71 -26.39 39.36
C ASN A 247 -13.64 -25.32 39.10
N MET A 248 -13.82 -24.55 38.02
CA MET A 248 -12.92 -23.47 37.60
C MET A 248 -13.04 -22.27 38.52
N ASP A 249 -11.92 -21.84 39.12
CA ASP A 249 -11.83 -20.59 39.86
C ASP A 249 -11.40 -19.41 38.97
N PHE A 250 -11.29 -18.20 39.55
CA PHE A 250 -10.90 -17.01 38.80
C PHE A 250 -9.49 -17.07 38.20
N SER A 251 -8.55 -17.74 38.89
CA SER A 251 -7.16 -17.87 38.44
C SER A 251 -7.09 -18.81 37.24
N GLU A 252 -7.74 -19.97 37.34
CA GLU A 252 -7.83 -20.96 36.26
C GLU A 252 -8.56 -20.39 35.04
N TYR A 253 -9.62 -19.61 35.26
CA TYR A 253 -10.30 -18.88 34.19
C TYR A 253 -9.35 -17.97 33.42
N ASN A 254 -8.60 -17.14 34.14
CA ASN A 254 -7.74 -16.13 33.52
C ASN A 254 -6.57 -16.78 32.76
N ALA A 255 -5.98 -17.86 33.32
CA ALA A 255 -4.91 -18.61 32.66
C ALA A 255 -5.36 -19.27 31.35
N ASN A 256 -6.60 -19.75 31.28
CA ASN A 256 -7.14 -20.46 30.12
C ASN A 256 -8.14 -19.61 29.31
N ARG A 257 -8.17 -18.30 29.51
CA ARG A 257 -9.19 -17.40 28.94
C ARG A 257 -9.34 -17.53 27.42
N ASN A 258 -8.25 -17.84 26.70
CA ASN A 258 -8.28 -18.02 25.24
C ASN A 258 -9.22 -19.15 24.80
N ASP A 259 -9.46 -20.15 25.66
CA ASP A 259 -10.37 -21.27 25.38
C ASP A 259 -11.84 -20.94 25.62
N PHE A 260 -12.12 -19.79 26.27
CA PHE A 260 -13.47 -19.36 26.66
C PHE A 260 -13.90 -18.06 25.95
N LYS A 261 -12.96 -17.16 25.66
CA LYS A 261 -13.27 -15.83 25.12
C LYS A 261 -13.91 -15.91 23.74
N LEU A 262 -14.94 -15.09 23.53
CA LEU A 262 -15.57 -14.90 22.23
C LEU A 262 -14.96 -13.67 21.53
N SER A 263 -14.34 -13.90 20.37
CA SER A 263 -13.68 -12.87 19.57
C SER A 263 -14.35 -12.73 18.22
N THR A 264 -14.55 -11.51 17.73
CA THR A 264 -15.18 -11.28 16.43
C THR A 264 -14.35 -11.84 15.29
N GLN A 265 -15.02 -12.53 14.36
CA GLN A 265 -14.43 -13.12 13.16
C GLN A 265 -15.12 -12.65 11.88
N ALA A 266 -16.24 -11.95 11.99
CA ALA A 266 -16.91 -11.34 10.86
C ALA A 266 -17.73 -10.14 11.32
N ILE A 267 -18.08 -9.26 10.38
CA ILE A 267 -18.98 -8.14 10.65
C ILE A 267 -20.10 -8.10 9.62
N LEU A 268 -21.29 -7.70 10.06
CA LEU A 268 -22.35 -7.24 9.15
C LEU A 268 -22.42 -5.71 9.24
N LYS A 269 -21.99 -5.03 8.19
CA LYS A 269 -22.04 -3.57 8.06
C LYS A 269 -23.45 -3.15 7.64
N LEU A 270 -24.05 -2.25 8.42
CA LEU A 270 -25.42 -1.76 8.27
C LEU A 270 -25.45 -0.28 7.83
N PRO A 271 -26.47 0.16 7.07
CA PRO A 271 -26.65 1.57 6.72
C PRO A 271 -26.76 2.49 7.95
N LYS A 272 -25.81 3.41 8.13
CA LYS A 272 -25.86 4.37 9.24
C LYS A 272 -26.87 5.49 8.98
N HIS A 273 -27.76 5.78 9.94
CA HIS A 273 -28.66 6.96 9.95
C HIS A 273 -29.35 7.25 8.58
N GLY A 274 -29.70 6.21 7.81
CA GLY A 274 -30.35 6.37 6.49
C GLY A 274 -29.41 6.53 5.28
N LYS A 275 -28.08 6.52 5.44
CA LYS A 275 -27.12 6.56 4.32
C LYS A 275 -26.85 5.16 3.76
N ALA A 276 -27.84 4.59 3.06
CA ALA A 276 -27.76 3.27 2.44
C ALA A 276 -26.62 3.12 1.41
N THR A 277 -26.15 4.23 0.83
CA THR A 277 -25.18 4.24 -0.27
C THR A 277 -23.76 3.82 0.15
N GLU A 278 -23.37 3.97 1.41
CA GLU A 278 -22.01 3.66 1.88
C GLU A 278 -21.67 2.18 1.67
N VAL A 279 -22.57 1.29 2.08
CA VAL A 279 -22.44 -0.16 1.93
C VAL A 279 -22.34 -0.57 0.45
N GLN A 280 -23.17 0.01 -0.42
CA GLN A 280 -23.11 -0.25 -1.85
C GLN A 280 -21.80 0.22 -2.47
N ARG A 281 -21.35 1.43 -2.13
CA ARG A 281 -20.10 1.99 -2.66
C ARG A 281 -18.87 1.18 -2.22
N GLU A 282 -18.92 0.58 -1.03
CA GLU A 282 -17.91 -0.37 -0.58
C GLU A 282 -17.97 -1.67 -1.37
N ALA A 283 -19.16 -2.26 -1.53
CA ALA A 283 -19.34 -3.48 -2.31
C ALA A 283 -18.87 -3.31 -3.78
N ILE A 284 -19.17 -2.16 -4.39
CA ILE A 284 -18.67 -1.79 -5.72
C ILE A 284 -17.13 -1.75 -5.71
N ALA A 285 -16.51 -1.06 -4.76
CA ALA A 285 -15.05 -0.98 -4.70
C ALA A 285 -14.37 -2.35 -4.52
N LEU A 286 -14.94 -3.22 -3.69
CA LEU A 286 -14.43 -4.59 -3.51
C LEU A 286 -14.58 -5.42 -4.80
N ASN A 287 -15.66 -5.25 -5.56
CA ASN A 287 -15.80 -5.91 -6.86
C ASN A 287 -14.84 -5.34 -7.92
N LEU A 288 -14.62 -4.03 -7.95
CA LEU A 288 -13.58 -3.42 -8.79
C LEU A 288 -12.22 -4.02 -8.45
N SER A 289 -11.93 -4.21 -7.16
CA SER A 289 -10.68 -4.81 -6.70
C SER A 289 -10.50 -6.26 -7.21
N ARG A 290 -11.57 -7.07 -7.18
CA ARG A 290 -11.59 -8.43 -7.74
C ARG A 290 -11.43 -8.45 -9.26
N LEU A 291 -12.12 -7.56 -9.97
CA LEU A 291 -12.02 -7.44 -11.43
C LEU A 291 -10.62 -7.07 -11.89
N LEU A 292 -9.90 -6.28 -11.09
CA LEU A 292 -8.51 -5.88 -11.33
C LEU A 292 -7.50 -6.90 -10.75
N GLY A 293 -7.96 -8.07 -10.30
CA GLY A 293 -7.11 -9.20 -9.91
C GLY A 293 -6.43 -9.10 -8.54
N PHE A 294 -6.91 -8.24 -7.64
CA PHE A 294 -6.29 -8.08 -6.31
C PHE A 294 -6.82 -9.07 -5.27
N THR A 295 -5.95 -9.42 -4.31
CA THR A 295 -6.32 -10.18 -3.13
C THR A 295 -7.33 -9.39 -2.28
N THR A 296 -8.59 -9.78 -2.34
CA THR A 296 -9.71 -9.03 -1.76
C THR A 296 -10.49 -9.89 -0.77
N THR A 297 -11.07 -9.26 0.26
CA THR A 297 -11.94 -9.96 1.22
C THR A 297 -13.10 -10.68 0.56
N ASN A 298 -13.55 -11.80 1.12
CA ASN A 298 -14.72 -12.54 0.63
C ASN A 298 -16.04 -11.94 1.15
N SER A 299 -16.28 -10.67 0.85
CA SER A 299 -17.49 -9.94 1.25
C SER A 299 -18.71 -10.27 0.39
N ASN A 300 -19.89 -10.26 1.01
CA ASN A 300 -21.17 -10.54 0.37
C ASN A 300 -22.26 -9.56 0.84
N MET A 301 -22.97 -8.94 -0.10
CA MET A 301 -24.15 -8.13 0.20
C MET A 301 -25.35 -9.01 0.43
N VAL A 302 -26.14 -8.62 1.42
CA VAL A 302 -27.37 -9.29 1.87
C VAL A 302 -28.42 -8.23 2.19
N GLU A 303 -29.69 -8.64 2.20
CA GLU A 303 -30.79 -7.85 2.74
C GLU A 303 -30.95 -8.17 4.23
N PHE A 304 -30.92 -7.18 5.10
CA PHE A 304 -31.16 -7.31 6.53
C PHE A 304 -32.24 -6.31 6.95
N GLU A 305 -33.36 -6.79 7.48
CA GLU A 305 -34.53 -5.97 7.84
C GLU A 305 -35.03 -5.05 6.70
N GLY A 306 -34.99 -5.56 5.45
CA GLY A 306 -35.38 -4.81 4.25
C GLY A 306 -34.34 -3.81 3.75
N LYS A 307 -33.15 -3.77 4.34
CA LYS A 307 -32.07 -2.84 3.99
C LYS A 307 -30.87 -3.58 3.41
N ALA A 308 -30.16 -2.97 2.46
CA ALA A 308 -28.88 -3.49 2.00
C ALA A 308 -27.83 -3.46 3.12
N ALA A 309 -27.13 -4.56 3.33
CA ALA A 309 -26.05 -4.72 4.30
C ALA A 309 -24.87 -5.48 3.65
N LEU A 310 -23.66 -5.30 4.18
CA LEU A 310 -22.45 -5.98 3.70
C LEU A 310 -21.90 -6.89 4.78
N PHE A 311 -21.92 -8.19 4.51
CA PHE A 311 -21.26 -9.18 5.34
C PHE A 311 -19.79 -9.28 4.94
N VAL A 312 -18.89 -9.15 5.92
CA VAL A 312 -17.44 -9.21 5.72
C VAL A 312 -16.83 -10.19 6.74
N PRO A 313 -16.45 -11.40 6.31
CA PRO A 313 -15.66 -12.31 7.15
C PRO A 313 -14.21 -11.80 7.25
N PHE A 314 -13.58 -11.99 8.40
CA PHE A 314 -12.19 -11.62 8.61
C PHE A 314 -11.26 -12.71 8.09
N ASP A 315 -10.31 -12.32 7.25
CA ASP A 315 -9.19 -13.16 6.87
C ASP A 315 -8.05 -13.05 7.89
N ARG A 316 -7.14 -14.04 7.88
CA ARG A 316 -5.87 -13.96 8.60
C ARG A 316 -4.92 -13.05 7.82
N ILE A 317 -4.71 -11.86 8.34
CA ILE A 317 -3.88 -10.82 7.73
C ILE A 317 -2.98 -10.19 8.77
N GLN A 318 -1.88 -9.59 8.31
CA GLN A 318 -1.09 -8.68 9.12
C GLN A 318 -1.54 -7.26 8.81
N LEU A 319 -1.80 -6.50 9.86
CA LEU A 319 -2.28 -5.14 9.79
C LEU A 319 -1.16 -4.19 9.38
N LEU A 320 -1.53 -3.04 8.82
CA LEU A 320 -0.58 -2.03 8.34
C LEU A 320 0.51 -1.66 9.37
N SER A 321 0.15 -1.57 10.66
CA SER A 321 1.09 -1.26 11.74
C SER A 321 2.17 -2.32 11.99
N GLU A 322 1.99 -3.54 11.48
CA GLU A 322 2.92 -4.66 11.68
C GLU A 322 4.05 -4.67 10.63
N PHE A 323 3.84 -4.00 9.49
CA PHE A 323 4.79 -4.01 8.36
C PHE A 323 5.09 -2.63 7.77
N ALA A 324 4.39 -1.57 8.15
CA ALA A 324 4.63 -0.21 7.69
C ALA A 324 4.92 0.74 8.86
N ARG A 325 5.73 1.77 8.61
CA ARG A 325 6.09 2.79 9.59
C ARG A 325 5.28 4.07 9.35
N GLY A 326 4.63 4.53 10.41
CA GLY A 326 3.90 5.79 10.44
C GLY A 326 4.77 6.95 10.92
N GLU A 327 4.67 8.09 10.25
CA GLU A 327 5.20 9.36 10.76
C GLU A 327 4.14 10.06 11.60
N GLU A 328 4.50 10.58 12.78
CA GLU A 328 3.56 11.31 13.62
C GLU A 328 3.27 12.69 13.00
N GLN A 329 2.02 12.92 12.62
CA GLN A 329 1.51 14.14 12.05
C GLN A 329 0.53 14.81 13.00
N LYS A 330 0.40 16.13 12.92
CA LYS A 330 -0.57 16.90 13.73
C LYS A 330 -1.72 17.39 12.87
N VAL A 331 -2.91 17.43 13.44
CA VAL A 331 -4.07 18.03 12.77
C VAL A 331 -3.87 19.53 12.64
N ILE A 332 -3.79 20.03 11.41
CA ILE A 332 -3.64 21.47 11.12
C ILE A 332 -5.00 22.12 10.82
N VAL A 333 -5.96 21.35 10.30
CA VAL A 333 -7.35 21.78 10.07
C VAL A 333 -8.32 20.66 10.49
N PRO A 334 -9.29 20.92 11.39
CA PRO A 334 -10.25 19.91 11.80
C PRO A 334 -11.28 19.70 10.68
N SER A 335 -11.44 18.46 10.23
CA SER A 335 -12.57 18.08 9.37
C SER A 335 -13.79 17.78 10.24
N GLY A 336 -14.97 18.27 9.86
CA GLY A 336 -16.23 18.21 10.64
C GLY A 336 -16.82 16.83 10.96
N LEU A 337 -16.05 15.75 10.88
CA LEU A 337 -16.41 14.40 11.32
C LEU A 337 -15.21 13.81 12.09
N SER A 338 -15.06 14.19 13.35
CA SER A 338 -13.98 13.71 14.23
C SER A 338 -14.40 12.49 15.05
N TRP A 339 -13.60 11.43 14.94
CA TRP A 339 -13.64 10.27 15.81
C TRP A 339 -13.03 10.58 17.19
N GLY A 340 -13.38 9.75 18.18
CA GLY A 340 -13.21 9.97 19.62
C GLY A 340 -11.85 10.46 20.15
N SER A 341 -10.75 10.26 19.43
CA SER A 341 -9.37 10.58 19.86
C SER A 341 -8.71 11.75 19.13
N ILE A 342 -9.22 12.20 17.98
CA ILE A 342 -8.61 13.25 17.15
C ILE A 342 -9.70 14.27 16.80
N LYS A 343 -9.90 15.22 17.70
CA LYS A 343 -11.00 16.21 17.72
C LYS A 343 -10.54 17.65 17.51
N LYS A 344 -9.26 17.99 17.71
CA LYS A 344 -8.76 19.37 17.73
C LYS A 344 -7.52 19.56 16.86
N ILE A 345 -7.29 20.82 16.47
CA ILE A 345 -5.99 21.25 15.92
C ILE A 345 -4.91 20.88 16.94
N GLY A 346 -3.83 20.26 16.47
CA GLY A 346 -2.71 19.80 17.30
C GLY A 346 -2.77 18.32 17.71
N ASP A 347 -3.89 17.63 17.53
CA ASP A 347 -3.98 16.20 17.83
C ASP A 347 -3.05 15.38 16.91
N LYS A 348 -2.39 14.38 17.47
CA LYS A 348 -1.41 13.53 16.77
C LYS A 348 -2.10 12.36 16.06
N TYR A 349 -1.63 12.00 14.87
CA TYR A 349 -2.01 10.80 14.13
C TYR A 349 -0.81 10.25 13.38
N TYR A 350 -0.84 8.99 12.97
CA TYR A 350 0.25 8.38 12.20
C TYR A 350 -0.04 8.37 10.71
N HIS A 351 0.95 8.77 9.92
CA HIS A 351 0.94 8.70 8.47
C HIS A 351 1.88 7.57 7.99
N TYR A 352 1.31 6.39 7.76
CA TYR A 352 2.02 5.23 7.22
C TYR A 352 2.49 5.50 5.79
N ALA A 353 3.80 5.65 5.64
CA ALA A 353 4.41 6.18 4.43
C ALA A 353 5.36 5.20 3.75
N SER A 354 6.02 4.34 4.54
CA SER A 354 7.03 3.41 4.08
C SER A 354 6.84 2.04 4.71
N ILE A 355 7.25 1.01 3.98
CA ILE A 355 7.36 -0.35 4.49
C ILE A 355 8.54 -0.38 5.48
N ILE A 356 8.41 -1.14 6.57
CA ILE A 356 9.54 -1.44 7.46
C ILE A 356 10.32 -2.56 6.76
N PRO A 357 11.55 -2.32 6.26
CA PRO A 357 12.33 -3.38 5.64
C PRO A 357 12.64 -4.49 6.64
N VAL A 358 12.89 -5.68 6.12
CA VAL A 358 13.57 -6.72 6.89
C VAL A 358 14.99 -6.25 7.18
N GLY A 359 15.54 -6.56 8.36
CA GLY A 359 16.97 -6.44 8.64
C GLY A 359 17.42 -5.12 9.25
N SER A 360 18.49 -4.54 8.70
CA SER A 360 19.16 -3.33 9.19
C SER A 360 18.45 -2.02 8.84
N GLU A 361 17.37 -2.09 8.06
CA GLU A 361 16.61 -0.98 7.51
C GLU A 361 17.43 -0.07 6.57
N LEU A 362 18.41 -0.62 5.86
CA LEU A 362 19.22 0.10 4.87
C LEU A 362 18.81 -0.24 3.44
N ASN A 363 18.68 -1.52 3.13
CA ASN A 363 18.10 -1.98 1.86
C ASN A 363 16.58 -1.90 1.89
N ARG A 364 15.99 -1.71 0.71
CA ARG A 364 14.54 -1.80 0.52
C ARG A 364 14.02 -3.22 0.79
N ASP A 365 12.74 -3.32 1.18
CA ASP A 365 12.07 -4.60 1.29
C ASP A 365 12.03 -5.37 -0.05
N GLN A 366 12.28 -6.67 0.01
CA GLN A 366 12.28 -7.59 -1.13
C GLN A 366 11.21 -8.68 -1.02
N PHE A 367 10.43 -8.72 0.06
CA PHE A 367 9.49 -9.82 0.33
C PHE A 367 8.05 -9.48 -0.05
N LEU A 368 7.63 -8.23 0.15
CA LEU A 368 6.28 -7.80 -0.22
C LEU A 368 6.17 -7.56 -1.72
N GLU A 369 5.01 -7.80 -2.29
CA GLU A 369 4.74 -7.51 -3.70
C GLU A 369 4.64 -6.01 -3.96
N ASP A 370 4.95 -5.57 -5.19
CA ASP A 370 4.87 -4.15 -5.56
C ASP A 370 3.41 -3.66 -5.52
N PHE A 371 3.14 -2.65 -4.69
CA PHE A 371 1.80 -2.13 -4.47
C PHE A 371 1.32 -1.17 -5.56
N GLY A 372 2.19 -0.78 -6.50
CA GLY A 372 1.89 0.16 -7.59
C GLY A 372 0.81 -0.35 -8.52
N LYS A 373 0.58 -1.68 -8.53
CA LYS A 373 -0.55 -2.31 -9.23
C LYS A 373 -1.90 -1.78 -8.74
N LEU A 374 -2.01 -1.28 -7.50
CA LEU A 374 -3.25 -0.72 -6.96
C LEU A 374 -3.46 0.77 -7.29
N GLU A 375 -2.52 1.44 -7.96
CA GLU A 375 -2.58 2.89 -8.17
C GLU A 375 -3.83 3.29 -8.98
N ALA A 376 -4.07 2.63 -10.12
CA ALA A 376 -5.27 2.87 -10.92
C ALA A 376 -6.58 2.54 -10.17
N PHE A 377 -6.57 1.53 -9.30
CA PHE A 377 -7.73 1.21 -8.45
C PHE A 377 -7.99 2.28 -7.39
N SER A 378 -6.93 2.81 -6.77
CA SER A 378 -7.00 3.93 -5.85
C SER A 378 -7.52 5.19 -6.54
N TYR A 379 -7.05 5.47 -7.76
CA TYR A 379 -7.55 6.54 -8.62
C TYR A 379 -9.05 6.44 -8.90
N LEU A 380 -9.52 5.24 -9.30
CA LEU A 380 -10.92 4.98 -9.55
C LEU A 380 -11.79 5.18 -8.31
N CYS A 381 -11.36 4.65 -7.16
CA CYS A 381 -12.07 4.80 -5.90
C CYS A 381 -12.14 6.26 -5.47
N ASN A 382 -11.05 7.01 -5.70
CA ASN A 382 -10.90 8.42 -5.37
C ASN A 382 -11.17 8.73 -3.88
N ASP A 383 -10.89 7.74 -3.04
CA ASP A 383 -11.08 7.79 -1.61
C ASP A 383 -9.80 8.33 -0.95
N PRO A 384 -9.86 9.48 -0.26
CA PRO A 384 -8.70 10.00 0.44
C PRO A 384 -8.24 9.08 1.58
N ASP A 385 -9.07 8.15 2.05
CA ASP A 385 -8.80 7.22 3.14
C ASP A 385 -8.32 5.84 2.65
N PHE A 386 -7.87 5.76 1.39
CA PHE A 386 -7.48 4.50 0.72
C PHE A 386 -6.56 3.61 1.57
N ILE A 387 -5.53 4.21 2.19
CA ILE A 387 -4.72 3.59 3.24
C ILE A 387 -5.06 4.30 4.58
N GLY A 388 -5.58 3.54 5.54
CA GLY A 388 -6.26 4.08 6.73
C GLY A 388 -5.34 4.74 7.76
N MET A 389 -5.84 5.75 8.48
CA MET A 389 -5.07 6.62 9.40
C MET A 389 -4.55 5.96 10.68
N LEU A 390 -5.22 4.92 11.17
CA LEU A 390 -4.82 4.22 12.40
C LEU A 390 -4.22 2.87 12.05
N ALA A 391 -3.34 2.40 12.94
CA ALA A 391 -2.84 1.03 12.97
C ALA A 391 -3.99 0.03 12.72
N GLY A 392 -3.96 -0.68 11.59
CA GLY A 392 -4.92 -1.73 11.26
C GLY A 392 -6.23 -1.32 10.58
N GLN A 393 -6.25 -0.21 9.85
CA GLN A 393 -7.42 0.18 9.05
C GLN A 393 -7.24 -0.04 7.54
N ASN A 394 -8.31 -0.50 6.90
CA ASN A 394 -8.57 -0.58 5.46
C ASN A 394 -7.74 -1.56 4.62
N LYS A 395 -6.44 -1.72 4.90
CA LYS A 395 -5.53 -2.63 4.19
C LYS A 395 -4.59 -3.34 5.16
N GLY A 396 -4.05 -4.46 4.71
CA GLY A 396 -3.08 -5.30 5.40
C GLY A 396 -2.32 -6.14 4.39
N ILE A 397 -1.44 -7.02 4.83
CA ILE A 397 -0.82 -8.02 3.95
C ILE A 397 -1.36 -9.40 4.27
N LYS A 398 -1.59 -10.19 3.22
CA LYS A 398 -1.95 -11.61 3.32
C LYS A 398 -0.71 -12.45 3.01
N GLU A 399 -0.52 -13.52 3.78
CA GLU A 399 0.59 -14.48 3.60
C GLU A 399 1.99 -13.85 3.60
N GLY A 400 2.15 -12.69 4.23
CA GLY A 400 3.43 -11.98 4.29
C GLY A 400 3.94 -11.49 2.92
N LYS A 401 3.05 -11.27 1.94
CA LYS A 401 3.43 -10.92 0.55
C LYS A 401 2.57 -9.83 -0.08
N SER A 402 1.30 -10.12 -0.33
CA SER A 402 0.43 -9.28 -1.16
C SER A 402 -0.40 -8.32 -0.30
N LEU A 403 -0.59 -7.08 -0.76
CA LEU A 403 -1.55 -6.16 -0.15
C LEU A 403 -2.97 -6.71 -0.31
N TYR A 404 -3.72 -6.71 0.79
CA TYR A 404 -5.06 -7.27 0.89
C TYR A 404 -6.09 -6.16 1.11
N VAL A 405 -7.12 -6.14 0.26
CA VAL A 405 -8.18 -5.13 0.23
C VAL A 405 -9.42 -5.64 0.98
N PHE A 406 -9.75 -5.03 2.12
CA PHE A 406 -10.91 -5.44 2.92
C PHE A 406 -11.84 -4.31 3.39
N ASP A 407 -11.41 -3.06 3.27
CA ASP A 407 -12.28 -1.89 3.42
C ASP A 407 -11.85 -0.84 2.38
N GLN A 408 -12.76 -0.48 1.48
CA GLN A 408 -12.53 0.55 0.46
C GLN A 408 -13.85 1.08 -0.07
N VAL A 409 -13.97 2.39 -0.30
CA VAL A 409 -15.19 3.01 -0.85
C VAL A 409 -14.90 3.66 -2.20
N THR A 410 -15.87 3.62 -3.12
CA THR A 410 -15.84 4.45 -4.34
C THR A 410 -16.59 5.76 -4.13
N MET A 411 -15.94 6.88 -4.40
CA MET A 411 -16.50 8.22 -4.21
C MET A 411 -17.22 8.71 -5.47
N ASP A 412 -18.28 9.49 -5.30
CA ASP A 412 -19.02 10.15 -6.39
C ASP A 412 -18.37 11.46 -6.85
N LYS A 413 -17.52 12.06 -6.01
CA LYS A 413 -16.81 13.32 -6.28
C LYS A 413 -15.32 13.11 -6.30
N ASP A 414 -14.64 13.89 -7.13
CA ASP A 414 -13.18 13.83 -7.22
C ASP A 414 -12.53 14.72 -6.17
N LYS A 415 -11.62 14.09 -5.45
CA LYS A 415 -10.68 14.68 -4.50
C LYS A 415 -9.25 14.51 -4.98
N LEU A 416 -8.99 13.57 -5.90
CA LEU A 416 -7.68 13.20 -6.42
C LEU A 416 -7.64 13.22 -7.94
N ALA A 417 -6.49 13.60 -8.49
CA ALA A 417 -6.12 13.45 -9.90
C ALA A 417 -4.79 12.70 -10.01
N ILE A 418 -4.38 12.36 -11.22
CA ILE A 418 -3.09 11.71 -11.51
C ILE A 418 -2.18 12.73 -12.22
N ASP A 419 -0.87 12.63 -12.02
CA ASP A 419 0.15 13.41 -12.73
C ASP A 419 1.14 12.50 -13.50
N THR A 420 2.14 13.08 -14.16
CA THR A 420 3.12 12.37 -15.01
C THR A 420 3.98 11.37 -14.24
N ARG A 421 4.02 11.44 -12.90
CA ARG A 421 4.66 10.44 -12.04
C ARG A 421 3.80 9.18 -11.87
N PHE A 422 2.60 9.17 -12.47
CA PHE A 422 1.53 8.21 -12.20
C PHE A 422 1.29 8.09 -10.70
N SER A 423 1.16 9.25 -10.03
CA SER A 423 0.90 9.34 -8.60
C SER A 423 -0.31 10.22 -8.30
N LEU A 424 -1.07 9.85 -7.27
CA LEU A 424 -2.28 10.56 -6.88
C LEU A 424 -1.99 11.92 -6.23
N ILE A 425 -2.42 12.99 -6.90
CA ILE A 425 -2.34 14.36 -6.40
C ILE A 425 -3.69 14.87 -5.88
N PRO A 426 -3.72 15.65 -4.79
CA PRO A 426 -4.97 16.19 -4.28
C PRO A 426 -5.46 17.38 -5.10
N VAL A 427 -6.77 17.44 -5.38
CA VAL A 427 -7.42 18.50 -6.15
C VAL A 427 -8.60 19.16 -5.41
N GLY A 428 -9.06 20.30 -5.93
CA GLY A 428 -10.20 21.06 -5.40
C GLY A 428 -9.89 21.95 -4.20
N ILE A 429 -10.94 22.60 -3.66
CA ILE A 429 -10.85 23.57 -2.55
C ILE A 429 -10.31 22.92 -1.28
N SER A 430 -10.59 21.62 -1.07
CA SER A 430 -10.11 20.87 0.08
C SER A 430 -8.69 20.33 -0.07
N ARG A 431 -7.90 20.71 -1.09
CA ARG A 431 -6.51 20.24 -1.29
C ARG A 431 -5.60 20.46 -0.08
N HIS A 432 -5.89 21.47 0.74
CA HIS A 432 -5.18 21.79 1.99
C HIS A 432 -5.74 21.07 3.22
N SER A 433 -6.80 20.28 3.07
CA SER A 433 -7.36 19.51 4.17
C SER A 433 -6.50 18.28 4.46
N ARG A 434 -6.44 17.88 5.72
CA ARG A 434 -5.77 16.65 6.19
C ARG A 434 -6.15 15.38 5.41
N HIS A 435 -7.38 15.29 4.92
CA HIS A 435 -7.85 14.16 4.09
C HIS A 435 -7.17 14.15 2.72
N ASN A 436 -6.97 15.32 2.15
CA ASN A 436 -6.45 15.44 0.80
C ASN A 436 -4.92 15.47 0.77
N GLN A 437 -4.24 16.02 1.78
CA GLN A 437 -2.78 16.12 1.87
C GLN A 437 -2.03 14.76 2.00
N GLY A 438 -2.74 13.64 2.01
CA GLY A 438 -2.16 12.31 2.04
C GLY A 438 -2.49 11.63 3.36
N ARG A 439 -3.49 10.75 3.33
CA ARG A 439 -3.50 9.60 4.23
C ARG A 439 -2.90 8.45 3.43
N ASN A 440 -1.66 8.15 3.76
CA ASN A 440 -0.94 6.90 3.51
C ASN A 440 -0.88 6.45 2.03
N ARG A 441 -1.10 7.35 1.07
CA ARG A 441 -0.88 7.10 -0.36
C ARG A 441 0.58 6.85 -0.67
N MET A 442 1.49 7.42 0.13
CA MET A 442 2.93 7.21 -0.02
C MET A 442 3.31 5.73 -0.04
N LEU A 443 2.59 4.84 0.66
CA LEU A 443 2.88 3.40 0.58
C LEU A 443 2.61 2.80 -0.82
N ILE A 444 1.63 3.34 -1.55
CA ILE A 444 1.34 2.95 -2.94
C ILE A 444 2.21 3.77 -3.90
N ASP A 445 2.42 5.06 -3.64
CA ASP A 445 3.23 5.93 -4.49
C ASP A 445 4.71 5.52 -4.50
N ASP A 446 5.23 4.95 -3.40
CA ASP A 446 6.57 4.36 -3.19
C ASP A 446 6.77 3.03 -3.97
N SER A 447 5.99 2.85 -5.02
CA SER A 447 6.01 1.69 -5.89
C SER A 447 6.78 1.97 -7.18
N SER A 448 7.17 0.91 -7.89
CA SER A 448 7.91 1.09 -9.14
C SER A 448 7.06 1.84 -10.16
N PHE A 449 7.71 2.72 -10.92
CA PHE A 449 7.03 3.48 -11.97
C PHE A 449 6.37 2.55 -13.00
N ALA A 450 7.04 1.44 -13.33
CA ALA A 450 6.50 0.43 -14.23
C ALA A 450 5.19 -0.19 -13.70
N ALA A 451 5.14 -0.62 -12.43
CA ALA A 451 3.93 -1.20 -11.86
C ALA A 451 2.76 -0.21 -11.85
N LYS A 452 3.02 1.09 -11.61
CA LYS A 452 1.99 2.13 -11.66
C LYS A 452 1.45 2.33 -13.09
N VAL A 453 2.31 2.42 -14.10
CA VAL A 453 1.89 2.51 -15.51
C VAL A 453 1.09 1.26 -15.92
N ASP A 454 1.59 0.08 -15.58
CA ASP A 454 0.93 -1.19 -15.91
C ASP A 454 -0.45 -1.31 -15.23
N SER A 455 -0.63 -0.71 -14.04
CA SER A 455 -1.95 -0.63 -13.40
C SER A 455 -2.99 0.11 -14.23
N PHE A 456 -2.60 1.18 -14.92
CA PHE A 456 -3.48 1.94 -15.81
C PHE A 456 -3.75 1.20 -17.13
N VAL A 457 -2.74 0.51 -17.67
CA VAL A 457 -2.93 -0.40 -18.81
C VAL A 457 -3.98 -1.46 -18.46
N HIS A 458 -3.84 -2.10 -17.30
CA HIS A 458 -4.78 -3.11 -16.82
C HIS A 458 -6.17 -2.55 -16.57
N LEU A 459 -6.27 -1.33 -16.02
CA LEU A 459 -7.54 -0.63 -15.84
C LEU A 459 -8.27 -0.43 -17.17
N PHE A 460 -7.62 0.15 -18.19
CA PHE A 460 -8.27 0.44 -19.46
C PHE A 460 -8.66 -0.83 -20.20
N GLN A 461 -7.87 -1.90 -20.10
CA GLN A 461 -8.23 -3.23 -20.62
C GLN A 461 -9.48 -3.82 -19.94
N ASN A 462 -9.75 -3.45 -18.68
CA ASN A 462 -10.91 -3.93 -17.92
C ASN A 462 -12.07 -2.93 -17.84
N GLN A 463 -11.98 -1.76 -18.49
CA GLN A 463 -13.02 -0.72 -18.45
C GLN A 463 -14.40 -1.26 -18.84
N HIS A 464 -14.47 -2.12 -19.86
CA HIS A 464 -15.73 -2.70 -20.31
C HIS A 464 -16.36 -3.61 -19.24
N LYS A 465 -15.56 -4.49 -18.61
CA LYS A 465 -16.01 -5.36 -17.51
C LYS A 465 -16.51 -4.55 -16.31
N ILE A 466 -15.82 -3.46 -15.97
CA ILE A 466 -16.24 -2.54 -14.91
C ILE A 466 -17.61 -1.91 -15.23
N ASN A 467 -17.80 -1.46 -16.48
CA ASN A 467 -19.06 -0.88 -16.91
C ASN A 467 -20.21 -1.89 -16.87
N LEU A 468 -19.98 -3.10 -17.37
CA LEU A 468 -20.95 -4.20 -17.32
C LEU A 468 -21.36 -4.53 -15.87
N MET A 469 -20.40 -4.63 -14.95
CA MET A 469 -20.70 -4.88 -13.53
C MET A 469 -21.62 -3.81 -12.93
N LEU A 470 -21.35 -2.52 -13.20
CA LEU A 470 -22.17 -1.42 -12.71
C LEU A 470 -23.56 -1.42 -13.34
N ASP A 471 -23.64 -1.79 -14.62
CA ASP A 471 -24.87 -1.97 -15.36
C ASP A 471 -25.76 -3.06 -14.79
N GLU A 472 -25.19 -4.19 -14.37
CA GLU A 472 -25.93 -5.27 -13.71
C GLU A 472 -26.45 -4.85 -12.33
N ILE A 473 -25.65 -4.14 -11.53
CA ILE A 473 -26.11 -3.60 -10.24
C ILE A 473 -27.33 -2.67 -10.44
N ILE A 474 -27.27 -1.77 -11.42
CA ILE A 474 -28.38 -0.87 -11.75
C ILE A 474 -29.62 -1.67 -12.21
N ALA A 475 -29.43 -2.67 -13.08
CA ALA A 475 -30.51 -3.51 -13.59
C ALA A 475 -31.21 -4.32 -12.47
N THR A 476 -30.44 -4.86 -11.52
CA THR A 476 -30.96 -5.55 -10.32
C THR A 476 -31.88 -4.62 -9.53
N HIS A 477 -31.43 -3.39 -9.24
CA HIS A 477 -32.24 -2.41 -8.51
C HIS A 477 -33.54 -2.08 -9.25
N GLN A 478 -33.45 -1.83 -10.55
CA GLN A 478 -34.63 -1.52 -11.39
C GLN A 478 -35.63 -2.68 -11.41
N THR A 479 -35.15 -3.92 -11.48
CA THR A 479 -36.00 -5.12 -11.46
C THR A 479 -36.74 -5.26 -10.13
N LYS A 480 -36.06 -5.06 -9.00
CA LYS A 480 -36.68 -5.13 -7.67
C LYS A 480 -37.62 -3.95 -7.41
N LEU A 481 -37.30 -2.74 -7.89
CA LEU A 481 -38.21 -1.59 -7.84
C LEU A 481 -39.54 -1.87 -8.54
N LYS A 482 -39.51 -2.43 -9.76
CA LYS A 482 -40.73 -2.85 -10.49
C LYS A 482 -41.56 -3.86 -9.69
N LYS A 483 -40.92 -4.83 -9.02
CA LYS A 483 -41.60 -5.80 -8.16
C LYS A 483 -42.25 -5.13 -6.94
N LEU A 484 -41.54 -4.24 -6.25
CA LEU A 484 -42.04 -3.51 -5.09
C LEU A 484 -43.21 -2.59 -5.47
N GLU A 485 -43.11 -1.86 -6.59
CA GLU A 485 -44.18 -1.00 -7.10
C GLU A 485 -45.48 -1.77 -7.35
N LYS A 486 -45.36 -2.96 -7.95
CA LYS A 486 -46.50 -3.86 -8.14
C LYS A 486 -47.09 -4.30 -6.80
N SER A 487 -46.28 -4.77 -5.86
CA SER A 487 -46.75 -5.20 -4.52
C SER A 487 -47.44 -4.07 -3.75
N ILE A 488 -46.88 -2.86 -3.79
CA ILE A 488 -47.46 -1.65 -3.17
C ILE A 488 -48.82 -1.33 -3.81
N THR A 489 -48.89 -1.39 -5.15
CA THR A 489 -50.13 -1.14 -5.90
C THR A 489 -51.21 -2.16 -5.55
N ASP A 490 -50.86 -3.45 -5.54
CA ASP A 490 -51.76 -4.55 -5.22
C ASP A 490 -52.30 -4.43 -3.78
N LEU A 491 -51.46 -4.06 -2.81
CA LEU A 491 -51.87 -3.84 -1.42
C LEU A 491 -52.79 -2.62 -1.24
N LYS A 492 -52.49 -1.51 -1.93
CA LYS A 492 -53.34 -0.30 -1.92
C LYS A 492 -54.72 -0.58 -2.51
N GLN A 493 -54.80 -1.37 -3.59
CA GLN A 493 -56.06 -1.77 -4.22
C GLN A 493 -56.91 -2.68 -3.32
N LYS A 494 -56.29 -3.51 -2.48
CA LYS A 494 -56.98 -4.37 -1.50
C LYS A 494 -57.51 -3.63 -0.26
N GLY A 495 -57.47 -2.30 -0.24
CA GLY A 495 -58.01 -1.47 0.86
C GLY A 495 -57.04 -1.19 2.00
N GLY A 496 -55.78 -1.64 1.91
CA GLY A 496 -54.73 -1.32 2.87
C GLY A 496 -54.24 0.12 2.70
N LYS A 497 -54.92 1.10 3.32
CA LYS A 497 -54.46 2.51 3.25
C LYS A 497 -53.34 2.85 4.25
N LYS A 498 -53.12 2.02 5.28
CA LYS A 498 -52.05 2.13 6.30
C LYS A 498 -51.83 0.78 7.01
N SER A 499 -51.16 -0.18 6.36
CA SER A 499 -50.67 -1.39 7.05
C SER A 499 -49.17 -1.27 7.35
N PRO A 500 -48.65 -1.88 8.43
CA PRO A 500 -47.22 -1.92 8.71
C PRO A 500 -46.40 -2.52 7.55
N GLU A 501 -46.99 -3.50 6.84
CA GLU A 501 -46.40 -4.10 5.64
C GLU A 501 -46.28 -3.08 4.48
N LEU A 502 -47.31 -2.25 4.28
CA LEU A 502 -47.26 -1.20 3.25
C LEU A 502 -46.18 -0.16 3.58
N GLU A 503 -46.10 0.30 4.83
CA GLU A 503 -45.08 1.25 5.29
C GLU A 503 -43.67 0.66 5.11
N GLN A 504 -43.49 -0.63 5.41
CA GLN A 504 -42.23 -1.33 5.18
C GLN A 504 -41.86 -1.39 3.69
N LEU A 505 -42.80 -1.75 2.81
CA LEU A 505 -42.55 -1.83 1.37
C LEU A 505 -42.25 -0.44 0.76
N GLU A 506 -42.95 0.61 1.20
CA GLU A 506 -42.69 1.99 0.76
C GLU A 506 -41.32 2.49 1.22
N ALA A 507 -40.91 2.14 2.44
CA ALA A 507 -39.57 2.44 2.94
C ALA A 507 -38.48 1.71 2.14
N GLN A 508 -38.69 0.41 1.85
CA GLN A 508 -37.80 -0.38 1.00
C GLN A 508 -37.69 0.21 -0.41
N PHE A 509 -38.82 0.60 -1.02
CA PHE A 509 -38.84 1.22 -2.34
C PHE A 509 -38.02 2.52 -2.37
N THR A 510 -38.21 3.40 -1.37
CA THR A 510 -37.49 4.67 -1.27
C THR A 510 -35.97 4.46 -1.11
N GLN A 511 -35.58 3.51 -0.26
CA GLN A 511 -34.18 3.17 -0.07
C GLN A 511 -33.57 2.59 -1.35
N LEU A 512 -34.23 1.64 -2.00
CA LEU A 512 -33.75 1.02 -3.23
C LEU A 512 -33.63 2.04 -4.38
N LYS A 513 -34.57 2.98 -4.47
CA LYS A 513 -34.49 4.08 -5.45
C LYS A 513 -33.26 4.97 -5.20
N THR A 514 -32.91 5.20 -3.93
CA THR A 514 -31.69 5.93 -3.58
C THR A 514 -30.44 5.18 -4.02
N LEU A 515 -30.41 3.85 -3.84
CA LEU A 515 -29.30 2.99 -4.27
C LEU A 515 -29.13 2.95 -5.80
N GLU A 516 -30.24 2.88 -6.55
CA GLU A 516 -30.24 2.94 -8.02
C GLU A 516 -29.63 4.24 -8.55
N VAL A 517 -30.07 5.38 -8.02
CA VAL A 517 -29.54 6.70 -8.39
C VAL A 517 -28.07 6.83 -8.01
N ASP A 518 -27.67 6.28 -6.87
CA ASP A 518 -26.27 6.28 -6.44
C ASP A 518 -25.38 5.43 -7.35
N ALA A 519 -25.81 4.23 -7.73
CA ALA A 519 -25.07 3.37 -8.65
C ALA A 519 -24.83 4.06 -10.00
N LEU A 520 -25.84 4.77 -10.53
CA LEU A 520 -25.70 5.56 -11.76
C LEU A 520 -24.70 6.73 -11.60
N LYS A 521 -24.72 7.42 -10.44
CA LYS A 521 -23.74 8.47 -10.13
C LYS A 521 -22.32 7.93 -10.05
N ILE A 522 -22.12 6.77 -9.41
CA ILE A 522 -20.82 6.11 -9.32
C ILE A 522 -20.33 5.69 -10.70
N LYS A 523 -21.19 5.09 -11.55
CA LYS A 523 -20.85 4.77 -12.94
C LYS A 523 -20.42 6.00 -13.73
N THR A 524 -21.17 7.09 -13.61
CA THR A 524 -20.85 8.36 -14.27
C THR A 524 -19.50 8.91 -13.79
N ALA A 525 -19.24 8.87 -12.48
CA ALA A 525 -17.98 9.34 -11.90
C ALA A 525 -16.78 8.50 -12.35
N ILE A 526 -16.91 7.16 -12.36
CA ILE A 526 -15.87 6.25 -12.85
C ILE A 526 -15.55 6.51 -14.32
N ASN A 527 -16.57 6.56 -15.19
CA ASN A 527 -16.34 6.77 -16.62
C ASN A 527 -15.73 8.14 -16.92
N ARG A 528 -16.17 9.19 -16.21
CA ARG A 528 -15.54 10.50 -16.30
C ARG A 528 -14.08 10.44 -15.87
N ARG A 529 -13.74 9.79 -14.74
CA ARG A 529 -12.35 9.63 -14.30
C ARG A 529 -11.50 8.94 -15.35
N ILE A 530 -12.00 7.84 -15.91
CA ILE A 530 -11.30 7.12 -16.98
C ILE A 530 -11.01 8.05 -18.16
N GLY A 531 -12.01 8.79 -18.65
CA GLY A 531 -11.83 9.76 -19.74
C GLY A 531 -10.90 10.93 -19.40
N ASP A 532 -10.95 11.44 -18.17
CA ASP A 532 -10.14 12.58 -17.71
C ASP A 532 -8.75 12.19 -17.21
N THR A 533 -8.36 10.90 -17.25
CA THR A 533 -7.11 10.38 -16.66
C THR A 533 -5.90 11.22 -17.09
N PHE A 534 -5.80 11.54 -18.38
CA PHE A 534 -4.64 12.21 -18.95
C PHE A 534 -4.84 13.70 -19.20
N LYS A 535 -5.84 14.32 -18.58
CA LYS A 535 -6.16 15.74 -18.77
C LYS A 535 -4.98 16.69 -18.50
N ASN A 536 -4.07 16.31 -17.61
CA ASN A 536 -2.89 17.10 -17.23
C ASN A 536 -1.59 16.55 -17.82
N PHE A 537 -1.66 15.60 -18.76
CA PHE A 537 -0.48 15.03 -19.41
C PHE A 537 -0.14 15.81 -20.68
N PRO A 538 1.14 15.79 -21.12
CA PRO A 538 1.52 16.40 -22.39
C PRO A 538 0.84 15.73 -23.58
N GLU A 539 0.73 16.48 -24.67
CA GLU A 539 0.24 15.96 -25.94
C GLU A 539 1.21 14.91 -26.51
N LEU A 540 0.65 13.89 -27.16
CA LEU A 540 1.40 12.91 -27.94
C LEU A 540 1.07 13.10 -29.42
N ASN A 541 2.10 13.35 -30.23
CA ASN A 541 1.96 13.62 -31.67
C ASN A 541 0.99 14.77 -31.99
N GLY A 542 0.93 15.79 -31.11
CA GLY A 542 0.03 16.94 -31.26
C GLY A 542 -1.43 16.67 -30.93
N SER A 543 -1.74 15.50 -30.35
CA SER A 543 -3.07 15.13 -29.90
C SER A 543 -3.11 15.02 -28.37
N ALA A 544 -4.21 15.45 -27.77
CA ALA A 544 -4.46 15.22 -26.35
C ALA A 544 -4.46 13.70 -26.06
N MET A 545 -3.81 13.29 -24.98
CA MET A 545 -3.69 11.88 -24.64
C MET A 545 -5.06 11.32 -24.20
N SER A 546 -5.51 10.25 -24.85
CA SER A 546 -6.69 9.48 -24.48
C SER A 546 -6.30 8.08 -23.98
N PRO A 547 -7.18 7.34 -23.28
CA PRO A 547 -6.94 5.95 -22.91
C PRO A 547 -6.52 5.04 -24.08
N GLU A 548 -7.13 5.21 -25.25
CA GLU A 548 -6.83 4.42 -26.46
C GLU A 548 -5.44 4.73 -27.01
N LEU A 549 -5.10 6.02 -27.06
CA LEU A 549 -3.78 6.46 -27.49
C LEU A 549 -2.70 6.00 -26.50
N PHE A 550 -2.98 6.07 -25.20
CA PHE A 550 -2.09 5.57 -24.16
C PHE A 550 -1.85 4.06 -24.31
N LEU A 551 -2.89 3.24 -24.48
CA LEU A 551 -2.72 1.79 -24.67
C LEU A 551 -1.82 1.46 -25.86
N THR A 552 -1.94 2.21 -26.95
CA THR A 552 -1.12 2.03 -28.16
C THR A 552 0.35 2.40 -27.94
N HIS A 553 0.62 3.45 -27.13
CA HIS A 553 1.97 4.00 -26.94
C HIS A 553 2.51 3.88 -25.50
N HIS A 554 1.96 2.99 -24.66
CA HIS A 554 2.27 2.95 -23.22
C HIS A 554 3.76 2.75 -22.93
N ASN A 555 4.49 1.98 -23.77
CA ASN A 555 5.93 1.79 -23.59
C ASN A 555 6.74 3.07 -23.84
N LEU A 556 6.38 3.84 -24.87
CA LEU A 556 6.95 5.15 -25.15
C LEU A 556 6.70 6.11 -23.98
N ILE A 557 5.45 6.20 -23.54
CA ILE A 557 5.01 7.08 -22.45
C ILE A 557 5.74 6.72 -21.16
N LYS A 558 5.81 5.42 -20.84
CA LYS A 558 6.55 4.89 -19.69
C LYS A 558 8.00 5.34 -19.70
N GLN A 559 8.72 5.10 -20.80
CA GLN A 559 10.15 5.43 -20.87
C GLN A 559 10.40 6.94 -20.85
N SER A 560 9.52 7.71 -21.48
CA SER A 560 9.62 9.18 -21.50
C SER A 560 9.49 9.77 -20.10
N PHE A 561 8.46 9.37 -19.34
CA PHE A 561 8.25 9.89 -17.99
C PHE A 561 9.16 9.26 -16.94
N LEU A 562 9.73 8.08 -17.22
CA LEU A 562 10.83 7.55 -16.43
C LEU A 562 12.07 8.45 -16.56
N LEU A 563 12.41 8.90 -17.78
CA LEU A 563 13.49 9.88 -17.96
C LEU A 563 13.18 11.22 -17.27
N GLU A 564 11.93 11.71 -17.38
CA GLU A 564 11.46 12.88 -16.64
C GLU A 564 11.72 12.71 -15.13
N LYS A 565 11.34 11.56 -14.57
CA LYS A 565 11.57 11.23 -13.16
C LYS A 565 13.05 11.35 -12.79
N LEU A 566 13.95 10.76 -13.57
CA LEU A 566 15.39 10.78 -13.30
C LEU A 566 16.02 12.18 -13.39
N VAL A 567 15.56 13.00 -14.33
CA VAL A 567 15.97 14.42 -14.44
C VAL A 567 15.51 15.23 -13.23
N ASN A 568 14.50 14.77 -12.49
CA ASN A 568 14.09 15.39 -11.24
C ASN A 568 14.83 14.81 -10.00
N ASN A 569 15.96 14.11 -10.20
CA ASN A 569 16.85 13.58 -9.16
C ASN A 569 16.12 12.90 -7.98
N PRO A 570 15.55 11.71 -8.19
CA PRO A 570 14.89 10.97 -7.11
C PRO A 570 15.83 10.66 -5.93
N VAL A 571 15.24 10.37 -4.77
CA VAL A 571 15.93 9.99 -3.53
C VAL A 571 15.62 8.54 -3.14
N LEU A 572 16.51 7.89 -2.40
CA LEU A 572 16.32 6.51 -1.91
C LEU A 572 15.83 6.43 -0.46
N PHE A 573 15.95 7.53 0.28
CA PHE A 573 15.65 7.57 1.70
C PHE A 573 14.79 8.78 2.00
N THR A 574 13.91 8.66 2.99
CA THR A 574 13.23 9.79 3.61
C THR A 574 14.24 10.67 4.34
N ASP A 575 13.84 11.89 4.71
CA ASP A 575 14.70 12.81 5.45
C ASP A 575 15.18 12.21 6.77
N ASP A 576 14.34 11.42 7.47
CA ASP A 576 14.68 10.71 8.70
C ASP A 576 15.47 9.40 8.50
N GLY A 577 15.81 9.04 7.26
CA GLY A 577 16.69 7.93 6.92
C GLY A 577 16.01 6.57 6.72
N ARG A 578 14.68 6.53 6.53
CA ARG A 578 13.96 5.30 6.18
C ARG A 578 14.08 5.05 4.68
N PRO A 579 14.35 3.83 4.22
CA PRO A 579 14.43 3.56 2.80
C PRO A 579 13.04 3.62 2.16
N TYR A 580 12.99 4.27 1.00
CA TYR A 580 11.92 4.07 0.04
C TYR A 580 12.13 2.74 -0.67
N ARG A 581 11.04 2.09 -1.05
CA ARG A 581 11.10 0.86 -1.83
C ARG A 581 11.55 1.12 -3.26
N ASN A 582 11.16 2.25 -3.85
CA ASN A 582 11.63 2.66 -5.17
C ASN A 582 12.11 4.10 -5.13
N PRO A 583 13.00 4.51 -6.05
CA PRO A 583 13.48 5.88 -6.10
C PRO A 583 12.33 6.89 -6.08
N TRP A 584 12.30 7.76 -5.08
CA TRP A 584 11.19 8.64 -4.81
C TRP A 584 11.43 10.03 -5.39
N THR A 585 10.43 10.58 -6.07
CA THR A 585 10.38 12.01 -6.40
C THR A 585 9.21 12.62 -5.66
N TYR A 586 9.42 13.80 -5.07
CA TYR A 586 8.32 14.68 -4.68
C TYR A 586 7.59 15.16 -5.94
N ARG A 587 7.42 16.46 -6.18
CA ARG A 587 6.82 16.92 -7.44
C ARG A 587 7.88 17.18 -8.49
N ASN A 588 7.64 16.73 -9.71
CA ASN A 588 8.48 17.08 -10.85
C ASN A 588 8.36 18.59 -11.11
N THR A 589 9.50 19.27 -11.06
CA THR A 589 9.62 20.70 -11.38
C THR A 589 9.99 20.88 -12.84
N ASN A 590 10.73 19.92 -13.41
CA ASN A 590 11.05 19.86 -14.82
C ASN A 590 10.23 18.78 -15.52
N ASN A 591 9.16 19.20 -16.20
CA ASN A 591 8.21 18.29 -16.85
C ASN A 591 8.45 18.21 -18.36
N ILE A 592 8.11 17.08 -18.97
CA ILE A 592 7.95 16.96 -20.41
C ILE A 592 6.62 17.59 -20.79
N VAL A 593 6.67 18.56 -21.71
CA VAL A 593 5.50 19.34 -22.16
C VAL A 593 4.95 18.86 -23.51
N ALA A 594 5.74 18.10 -24.28
CA ALA A 594 5.29 17.49 -25.53
C ALA A 594 6.08 16.21 -25.85
N LEU A 595 5.37 15.22 -26.41
CA LEU A 595 5.92 13.95 -26.87
C LEU A 595 5.66 13.81 -28.38
N ARG A 596 6.68 13.46 -29.17
CA ARG A 596 6.50 13.12 -30.59
C ARG A 596 7.29 11.86 -30.94
N GLU A 597 6.67 10.97 -31.69
CA GLU A 597 7.28 9.77 -32.23
C GLU A 597 7.35 9.87 -33.75
N HIS A 598 8.54 9.69 -34.32
CA HIS A 598 8.74 9.70 -35.77
C HIS A 598 9.83 8.70 -36.15
N ALA A 599 9.49 7.72 -37.00
CA ALA A 599 10.43 6.75 -37.57
C ALA A 599 11.38 6.09 -36.53
N GLY A 600 10.85 5.72 -35.35
CA GLY A 600 11.61 5.08 -34.27
C GLY A 600 12.48 6.04 -33.43
N THR A 601 12.47 7.35 -33.73
CA THR A 601 13.02 8.40 -32.88
C THR A 601 11.92 9.08 -32.09
N VAL A 602 12.21 9.34 -30.83
CA VAL A 602 11.34 10.02 -29.88
C VAL A 602 11.88 11.44 -29.66
N SER A 603 10.99 12.43 -29.74
CA SER A 603 11.26 13.82 -29.40
C SER A 603 10.56 14.17 -28.10
N LEU A 604 11.34 14.50 -27.06
CA LEU A 604 10.89 14.85 -25.73
C LEU A 604 11.18 16.33 -25.49
N THR A 605 10.14 17.17 -25.45
CA THR A 605 10.31 18.60 -25.14
C THR A 605 10.16 18.83 -23.65
N PHE A 606 11.23 19.26 -22.98
CA PHE A 606 11.23 19.57 -21.55
C PHE A 606 10.83 21.04 -21.28
N ALA A 607 10.30 21.31 -20.11
CA ALA A 607 10.06 22.67 -19.63
C ALA A 607 11.40 23.42 -19.47
N ASN A 608 12.40 22.76 -18.89
CA ASN A 608 13.77 23.24 -18.81
C ASN A 608 14.74 22.13 -19.26
N PHE A 609 15.71 22.42 -20.13
CA PHE A 609 16.61 21.39 -20.64
C PHE A 609 17.95 21.42 -19.90
N ASP A 610 18.24 20.36 -19.14
CA ASP A 610 19.53 20.16 -18.47
C ASP A 610 20.39 19.16 -19.25
N ALA A 611 21.28 19.68 -20.10
CA ALA A 611 22.14 18.87 -20.95
C ALA A 611 23.16 18.06 -20.14
N GLU A 612 23.75 18.64 -19.10
CA GLU A 612 24.80 18.01 -18.29
C GLU A 612 24.23 16.80 -17.55
N GLN A 613 23.05 16.97 -16.94
CA GLN A 613 22.37 15.91 -16.23
C GLN A 613 21.95 14.75 -17.15
N LEU A 614 21.38 15.05 -18.31
CA LEU A 614 20.98 14.05 -19.30
C LEU A 614 22.19 13.27 -19.84
N VAL A 615 23.27 13.96 -20.20
CA VAL A 615 24.51 13.31 -20.67
C VAL A 615 25.09 12.39 -19.59
N SER A 616 25.07 12.81 -18.33
CA SER A 616 25.52 11.98 -17.20
C SER A 616 24.68 10.70 -17.06
N ILE A 617 23.35 10.82 -17.08
CA ILE A 617 22.42 9.68 -17.03
C ILE A 617 22.70 8.73 -18.21
N PHE A 618 22.79 9.26 -19.42
CA PHE A 618 22.97 8.48 -20.65
C PHE A 618 24.30 7.73 -20.70
N ARG A 619 25.40 8.40 -20.39
CA ARG A 619 26.74 7.78 -20.41
C ARG A 619 26.82 6.58 -19.47
N LYS A 620 26.25 6.70 -18.26
CA LYS A 620 26.26 5.63 -17.24
C LYS A 620 25.39 4.43 -17.59
N ASN A 621 24.42 4.60 -18.47
CA ASN A 621 23.50 3.54 -18.88
C ASN A 621 23.78 3.03 -20.31
N GLY A 622 24.99 3.31 -20.84
CA GLY A 622 25.43 2.78 -22.13
C GLY A 622 24.65 3.31 -23.34
N VAL A 623 24.05 4.50 -23.20
CA VAL A 623 23.37 5.18 -24.31
C VAL A 623 24.40 5.72 -25.29
N ASN A 624 24.19 5.45 -26.58
CA ASN A 624 25.02 5.98 -27.64
C ASN A 624 24.65 7.44 -27.93
N LEU A 625 25.33 8.35 -27.24
CA LEU A 625 25.13 9.80 -27.36
C LEU A 625 25.24 10.34 -28.79
N SER A 626 25.99 9.69 -29.69
CA SER A 626 26.11 10.13 -31.09
C SER A 626 24.79 10.04 -31.89
N THR A 627 23.85 9.23 -31.40
CA THR A 627 22.52 9.07 -32.00
C THR A 627 21.48 10.03 -31.39
N CYS A 628 21.83 10.68 -30.27
CA CYS A 628 20.99 11.65 -29.60
C CYS A 628 21.30 13.05 -30.13
N HIS A 629 20.27 13.88 -30.32
CA HIS A 629 20.44 15.27 -30.74
C HIS A 629 19.51 16.20 -29.96
N GLN A 630 19.97 17.43 -29.72
CA GLN A 630 19.19 18.45 -29.03
C GLN A 630 18.75 19.53 -30.01
N SER A 631 17.50 19.99 -29.88
CA SER A 631 16.99 21.17 -30.56
C SER A 631 16.22 22.04 -29.56
N GLY A 632 16.86 23.12 -29.08
CA GLY A 632 16.31 23.95 -28.00
C GLY A 632 16.08 23.13 -26.74
N ASN A 633 14.84 23.11 -26.24
CA ASN A 633 14.45 22.29 -25.09
C ASN A 633 14.03 20.85 -25.46
N THR A 634 14.24 20.43 -26.70
CA THR A 634 13.82 19.10 -27.17
C THR A 634 15.01 18.16 -27.27
N LEU A 635 14.92 17.02 -26.58
CA LEU A 635 15.78 15.87 -26.79
C LEU A 635 15.19 15.01 -27.90
N HIS A 636 16.00 14.66 -28.88
CA HIS A 636 15.69 13.61 -29.84
C HIS A 636 16.56 12.40 -29.56
N ILE A 637 15.94 11.26 -29.33
CA ILE A 637 16.60 10.02 -28.91
C ILE A 637 15.94 8.82 -29.61
N PRO A 638 16.71 7.88 -30.18
CA PRO A 638 16.14 6.62 -30.67
C PRO A 638 15.44 5.87 -29.54
N MET A 639 14.29 5.26 -29.83
CA MET A 639 13.52 4.53 -28.81
C MET A 639 14.33 3.38 -28.18
N THR A 640 15.19 2.74 -28.97
CA THR A 640 16.11 1.68 -28.50
C THR A 640 17.14 2.19 -27.50
N GLU A 641 17.56 3.45 -27.62
CA GLU A 641 18.50 4.08 -26.70
C GLU A 641 17.79 4.56 -25.43
N LEU A 642 16.60 5.15 -25.57
CA LEU A 642 15.77 5.54 -24.42
C LEU A 642 15.40 4.31 -23.56
N ALA A 643 15.15 3.16 -24.17
CA ALA A 643 14.83 1.91 -23.46
C ALA A 643 15.97 1.33 -22.60
N LYS A 644 17.22 1.82 -22.75
CA LYS A 644 18.34 1.44 -21.87
C LYS A 644 18.23 2.07 -20.49
N ILE A 645 17.43 3.12 -20.35
CA ILE A 645 17.23 3.82 -19.09
C ILE A 645 16.24 3.04 -18.23
N THR A 646 16.61 2.80 -16.98
CA THR A 646 15.79 2.13 -15.97
C THR A 646 15.53 3.04 -14.77
N GLU A 647 14.56 2.70 -13.93
CA GLU A 647 14.24 3.49 -12.74
C GLU A 647 15.43 3.56 -11.76
N LEU A 648 16.35 2.58 -11.85
CA LEU A 648 17.55 2.48 -11.03
C LEU A 648 18.79 3.13 -11.67
N SER A 649 18.62 3.87 -12.78
CA SER A 649 19.71 4.48 -13.58
C SER A 649 20.65 5.41 -12.81
N LEU A 650 20.25 5.89 -11.64
CA LEU A 650 21.04 6.75 -10.74
C LEU A 650 21.54 6.03 -9.47
N PHE A 651 21.14 4.76 -9.28
CA PHE A 651 21.31 4.04 -8.00
C PHE A 651 21.94 2.67 -8.24
N PRO A 652 23.25 2.60 -8.49
CA PRO A 652 23.93 1.34 -8.73
C PRO A 652 23.80 0.34 -7.58
N ALA A 653 23.70 0.82 -6.34
CA ALA A 653 23.54 -0.02 -5.16
C ALA A 653 22.23 -0.84 -5.12
N LEU A 654 21.23 -0.48 -5.93
CA LEU A 654 19.98 -1.23 -6.04
C LEU A 654 19.91 -2.18 -7.24
N ARG A 655 20.97 -2.22 -8.08
CA ARG A 655 21.08 -3.12 -9.24
C ARG A 655 21.88 -4.37 -8.87
N ASP A 656 21.95 -5.31 -9.80
CA ASP A 656 22.84 -6.47 -9.70
C ASP A 656 24.28 -6.01 -9.45
N PHE A 657 24.98 -6.71 -8.57
CA PHE A 657 26.34 -6.37 -8.19
C PHE A 657 27.27 -6.39 -9.41
N ASN A 658 28.03 -5.32 -9.59
CA ASN A 658 28.96 -5.15 -10.70
C ASN A 658 30.34 -4.75 -10.16
N PRO A 659 31.37 -5.59 -10.32
CA PRO A 659 32.72 -5.29 -9.81
C PRO A 659 33.38 -4.10 -10.51
N HIS A 660 32.87 -3.68 -11.67
CA HIS A 660 33.40 -2.51 -12.40
C HIS A 660 32.66 -1.21 -12.08
N GLU A 661 31.67 -1.25 -11.17
CA GLU A 661 30.90 -0.09 -10.79
C GLU A 661 31.65 0.78 -9.76
N GLU A 662 31.55 2.09 -9.94
CA GLU A 662 32.05 3.08 -8.98
C GLU A 662 30.91 3.48 -8.03
N TYR A 663 30.63 2.63 -7.04
CA TYR A 663 29.51 2.81 -6.11
C TYR A 663 29.55 4.12 -5.31
N VAL A 664 30.76 4.62 -5.02
CA VAL A 664 30.98 5.86 -4.24
C VAL A 664 31.50 7.03 -5.09
N ASN A 665 31.09 7.10 -6.36
CA ASN A 665 31.47 8.19 -7.27
C ASN A 665 31.09 9.58 -6.71
N ILE A 666 32.09 10.47 -6.58
CA ILE A 666 31.92 11.78 -5.92
C ILE A 666 30.96 12.70 -6.70
N GLU A 667 31.00 12.70 -8.03
CA GLU A 667 30.11 13.53 -8.84
C GLU A 667 28.64 13.13 -8.66
N ASP A 668 28.37 11.83 -8.55
CA ASP A 668 27.04 11.32 -8.23
C ASP A 668 26.58 11.71 -6.84
N LEU A 669 27.43 11.54 -5.83
CA LEU A 669 27.11 11.90 -4.46
C LEU A 669 26.80 13.41 -4.37
N ARG A 670 27.60 14.28 -5.01
CA ARG A 670 27.33 15.73 -5.08
C ARG A 670 26.04 16.06 -5.80
N ARG A 671 25.68 15.32 -6.85
CA ARG A 671 24.40 15.51 -7.56
C ARG A 671 23.22 15.10 -6.69
N ILE A 672 23.29 13.92 -6.09
CA ILE A 672 22.22 13.35 -5.25
C ILE A 672 22.04 14.16 -3.97
N ALA A 673 23.12 14.71 -3.41
CA ALA A 673 23.09 15.60 -2.25
C ALA A 673 22.11 16.76 -2.41
N LYS A 674 21.97 17.31 -3.63
CA LYS A 674 21.06 18.43 -3.95
C LYS A 674 19.57 18.08 -3.78
N SER A 675 19.22 16.80 -3.76
CA SER A 675 17.84 16.33 -3.58
C SER A 675 17.46 16.08 -2.12
N TYR A 676 18.44 16.11 -1.21
CA TYR A 676 18.21 15.97 0.21
C TYR A 676 18.27 17.34 0.92
N PRO A 677 17.56 17.54 2.03
CA PRO A 677 17.66 18.77 2.83
C PRO A 677 19.10 19.00 3.33
N GLU A 678 19.51 20.27 3.45
CA GLU A 678 20.84 20.68 3.96
C GLU A 678 21.21 20.02 5.31
N GLY A 679 22.50 19.75 5.52
CA GLY A 679 23.05 18.99 6.64
C GLY A 679 24.54 18.66 6.48
N LEU A 680 24.95 17.42 6.77
CA LEU A 680 26.34 16.95 6.76
C LEU A 680 26.81 16.40 5.40
N GLN A 681 26.25 16.88 4.28
CA GLN A 681 26.57 16.33 2.95
C GLN A 681 28.06 16.43 2.61
N GLU A 682 28.65 17.63 2.73
CA GLU A 682 30.06 17.85 2.39
C GLU A 682 31.01 17.06 3.31
N HIS A 683 30.65 16.87 4.59
CA HIS A 683 31.43 16.06 5.53
C HIS A 683 31.42 14.58 5.12
N ALA A 684 30.25 14.05 4.74
CA ALA A 684 30.14 12.69 4.24
C ALA A 684 30.92 12.49 2.94
N ILE A 685 30.86 13.47 2.02
CA ILE A 685 31.64 13.46 0.77
C ILE A 685 33.14 13.46 1.07
N ALA A 686 33.61 14.28 2.01
CA ALA A 686 35.02 14.32 2.41
C ALA A 686 35.52 12.98 3.00
N ILE A 687 34.69 12.29 3.79
CA ILE A 687 34.99 10.93 4.27
C ILE A 687 35.17 9.97 3.10
N ILE A 688 34.29 10.03 2.10
CA ILE A 688 34.38 9.17 0.92
C ILE A 688 35.61 9.51 0.07
N GLU A 689 35.95 10.79 -0.11
CA GLU A 689 37.18 11.21 -0.81
C GLU A 689 38.43 10.66 -0.10
N ARG A 690 38.48 10.75 1.23
CA ARG A 690 39.56 10.16 2.04
C ARG A 690 39.60 8.63 1.91
N TYR A 691 38.45 7.97 1.99
CA TYR A 691 38.33 6.52 1.81
C TYR A 691 38.86 6.08 0.44
N GLN A 692 38.42 6.71 -0.64
CA GLN A 692 38.89 6.40 -2.01
C GLN A 692 40.41 6.56 -2.12
N PHE A 693 40.97 7.62 -1.51
CA PHE A 693 42.42 7.83 -1.49
C PHE A 693 43.17 6.74 -0.71
N GLU A 694 42.70 6.39 0.48
CA GLU A 694 43.32 5.38 1.34
C GLU A 694 43.29 3.98 0.70
N ILE A 695 42.16 3.58 0.10
CA ILE A 695 41.99 2.27 -0.53
C ILE A 695 42.94 2.05 -1.73
N VAL A 696 43.20 3.10 -2.51
CA VAL A 696 44.14 3.06 -3.63
C VAL A 696 45.59 3.07 -3.16
N LYS A 697 45.89 3.87 -2.13
CA LYS A 697 47.26 4.09 -1.64
C LYS A 697 47.80 2.90 -0.83
N ILE A 698 47.01 2.39 0.10
CA ILE A 698 47.41 1.31 1.01
C ILE A 698 47.57 0.03 0.20
N GLN A 699 48.63 -0.75 0.43
CA GLN A 699 48.81 -2.07 -0.20
C GLN A 699 48.58 -3.20 0.80
N ASP A 700 48.82 -2.95 2.08
CA ASP A 700 48.63 -3.94 3.13
C ASP A 700 47.13 -4.29 3.33
N PRO A 701 46.75 -5.58 3.25
CA PRO A 701 45.38 -6.03 3.44
C PRO A 701 44.74 -5.62 4.78
N ILE A 702 45.51 -5.60 5.87
CA ILE A 702 45.01 -5.29 7.21
C ILE A 702 44.71 -3.80 7.33
N GLU A 703 45.63 -2.94 6.89
CA GLU A 703 45.43 -1.49 6.82
C GLU A 703 44.27 -1.11 5.88
N LYS A 704 44.12 -1.78 4.73
CA LYS A 704 42.94 -1.59 3.86
C LYS A 704 41.64 -1.93 4.59
N ALA A 705 41.60 -3.05 5.32
CA ALA A 705 40.45 -3.44 6.12
C ALA A 705 40.14 -2.41 7.24
N HIS A 706 41.16 -1.76 7.81
CA HIS A 706 40.98 -0.66 8.76
C HIS A 706 40.39 0.59 8.11
N ALA A 707 40.88 1.00 6.93
CA ALA A 707 40.33 2.14 6.20
C ALA A 707 38.84 1.93 5.84
N MET A 708 38.47 0.73 5.39
CA MET A 708 37.07 0.36 5.14
C MET A 708 36.19 0.51 6.38
N LYS A 709 36.66 -0.02 7.52
CA LYS A 709 35.93 0.04 8.79
C LYS A 709 35.79 1.48 9.28
N TYR A 710 36.87 2.24 9.27
CA TYR A 710 36.90 3.63 9.73
C TYR A 710 35.90 4.50 8.95
N ALA A 711 35.88 4.39 7.62
CA ALA A 711 34.95 5.17 6.80
C ALA A 711 33.48 4.86 7.14
N LEU A 712 33.15 3.58 7.35
CA LEU A 712 31.79 3.17 7.70
C LEU A 712 31.39 3.64 9.11
N ASP A 713 32.28 3.45 10.10
CA ASP A 713 32.07 3.87 11.48
C ASP A 713 31.88 5.40 11.56
N ALA A 714 32.62 6.18 10.76
CA ALA A 714 32.48 7.63 10.67
C ALA A 714 31.12 8.06 10.11
N ILE A 715 30.64 7.41 9.04
CA ILE A 715 29.29 7.66 8.48
C ILE A 715 28.20 7.28 9.50
N HIS A 716 28.36 6.16 10.21
CA HIS A 716 27.44 5.76 11.29
C HIS A 716 27.42 6.80 12.42
N HIS A 717 28.57 7.31 12.83
CA HIS A 717 28.67 8.36 13.84
C HIS A 717 27.85 9.61 13.44
N PHE A 718 28.00 10.09 12.20
CA PHE A 718 27.24 11.24 11.71
C PHE A 718 25.73 10.97 11.62
N CYS A 719 25.32 9.74 11.27
CA CYS A 719 23.90 9.35 11.31
C CYS A 719 23.27 9.50 12.71
N HIS A 720 24.06 9.49 13.79
CA HIS A 720 23.56 9.71 15.15
C HIS A 720 23.48 11.20 15.55
N GLN A 721 24.19 12.08 14.85
CA GLN A 721 24.31 13.50 15.19
C GLN A 721 23.23 14.40 14.58
N VAL A 722 22.56 13.96 13.50
CA VAL A 722 21.61 14.79 12.74
C VAL A 722 20.21 14.20 12.64
N SER A 723 19.20 15.05 12.47
CA SER A 723 17.84 14.63 12.14
C SER A 723 17.69 14.25 10.66
N ASN A 724 18.39 14.93 9.77
CA ASN A 724 18.33 14.74 8.31
C ASN A 724 19.34 13.67 7.88
N LYS A 725 18.95 12.41 8.01
CA LYS A 725 19.81 11.23 7.79
C LYS A 725 19.75 10.67 6.37
N GLY A 726 18.79 11.10 5.55
CA GLY A 726 18.53 10.51 4.24
C GLY A 726 19.76 10.40 3.33
N PHE A 727 20.55 11.48 3.21
CA PHE A 727 21.78 11.45 2.42
C PHE A 727 22.88 10.57 3.04
N LEU A 728 23.04 10.62 4.36
CA LEU A 728 24.03 9.78 5.07
C LEU A 728 23.71 8.29 4.88
N LYS A 729 22.43 7.91 4.91
CA LYS A 729 21.98 6.54 4.63
C LYS A 729 22.21 6.13 3.17
N HIS A 730 22.06 7.07 2.23
CA HIS A 730 22.46 6.84 0.85
C HIS A 730 23.95 6.53 0.73
N VAL A 731 24.79 7.37 1.34
CA VAL A 731 26.25 7.19 1.34
C VAL A 731 26.62 5.87 2.03
N GLU A 732 25.98 5.53 3.15
CA GLU A 732 26.17 4.27 3.86
C GLU A 732 25.88 3.06 2.96
N LEU A 733 24.76 3.05 2.24
CA LEU A 733 24.42 1.98 1.31
C LEU A 733 25.46 1.83 0.19
N ASN A 734 25.84 2.93 -0.44
CA ASN A 734 26.86 2.92 -1.50
C ASN A 734 28.23 2.48 -0.98
N LEU A 735 28.60 2.92 0.22
CA LEU A 735 29.86 2.53 0.86
C LEU A 735 29.88 1.05 1.22
N GLN A 736 28.78 0.47 1.71
CA GLN A 736 28.71 -0.98 1.96
C GLN A 736 28.89 -1.81 0.68
N MET A 737 28.39 -1.32 -0.45
CA MET A 737 28.58 -1.95 -1.77
C MET A 737 30.03 -1.83 -2.25
N ASP A 738 30.66 -0.66 -2.08
CA ASP A 738 32.08 -0.48 -2.44
C ASP A 738 32.99 -1.32 -1.54
N ILE A 739 32.75 -1.34 -0.22
CA ILE A 739 33.46 -2.22 0.72
C ILE A 739 33.36 -3.67 0.27
N GLN A 740 32.18 -4.13 -0.14
CA GLN A 740 32.02 -5.50 -0.63
C GLN A 740 32.82 -5.77 -1.91
N LYS A 741 32.91 -4.80 -2.83
CA LYS A 741 33.81 -4.87 -4.00
C LYS A 741 35.26 -5.01 -3.57
N GLN A 742 35.74 -4.13 -2.70
CA GLN A 742 37.12 -4.17 -2.22
C GLN A 742 37.45 -5.47 -1.46
N LEU A 743 36.50 -5.99 -0.66
CA LEU A 743 36.68 -7.23 0.09
C LEU A 743 36.79 -8.45 -0.83
N ARG A 744 35.96 -8.55 -1.87
CA ARG A 744 36.04 -9.64 -2.85
C ARG A 744 37.38 -9.63 -3.57
N GLU A 745 37.85 -8.46 -4.00
CA GLU A 745 39.17 -8.31 -4.63
C GLU A 745 40.29 -8.72 -3.67
N LEU A 746 40.23 -8.23 -2.41
CA LEU A 746 41.23 -8.54 -1.40
C LEU A 746 41.29 -10.04 -1.07
N LEU A 747 40.14 -10.68 -0.87
CA LEU A 747 40.07 -12.10 -0.54
C LEU A 747 40.47 -13.00 -1.71
N HIS A 748 40.14 -12.61 -2.94
CA HIS A 748 40.61 -13.29 -4.15
C HIS A 748 42.14 -13.26 -4.23
N LEU A 749 42.76 -12.10 -3.98
CA LEU A 749 44.23 -11.95 -3.97
C LEU A 749 44.90 -12.80 -2.88
N VAL A 750 44.28 -12.93 -1.71
CA VAL A 750 44.84 -13.66 -0.58
C VAL A 750 44.68 -15.19 -0.73
N HIS A 751 43.61 -15.67 -1.36
CA HIS A 751 43.30 -17.11 -1.39
C HIS A 751 43.27 -17.78 -2.77
N GLY A 752 43.03 -17.04 -3.85
CA GLY A 752 42.99 -17.56 -5.23
C GLY A 752 42.02 -18.72 -5.47
N ASP A 753 40.96 -18.87 -4.67
CA ASP A 753 40.04 -20.01 -4.68
C ASP A 753 38.69 -19.62 -5.31
N ASN A 754 38.51 -19.99 -6.58
CA ASN A 754 37.27 -19.72 -7.33
C ASN A 754 36.00 -20.28 -6.64
N GLY A 755 36.13 -21.33 -5.81
CA GLY A 755 34.99 -21.89 -5.07
C GLY A 755 34.55 -21.01 -3.89
N LEU A 756 35.47 -20.25 -3.30
CA LEU A 756 35.18 -19.29 -2.24
C LEU A 756 34.50 -18.04 -2.82
N ASP A 757 34.96 -17.56 -3.98
CA ASP A 757 34.40 -16.37 -4.66
C ASP A 757 32.91 -16.55 -5.00
N ALA A 758 32.55 -17.73 -5.54
CA ALA A 758 31.16 -18.07 -5.84
C ALA A 758 30.28 -18.06 -4.57
N LYS A 759 30.78 -18.62 -3.47
CA LYS A 759 30.06 -18.62 -2.18
C LYS A 759 29.90 -17.24 -1.58
N ILE A 760 30.91 -16.37 -1.69
CA ILE A 760 30.81 -14.98 -1.27
C ILE A 760 29.74 -14.26 -2.09
N ALA A 761 29.65 -14.53 -3.40
CA ALA A 761 28.62 -13.97 -4.25
C ALA A 761 27.21 -14.43 -3.83
N GLU A 762 26.99 -15.73 -3.64
CA GLU A 762 25.69 -16.26 -3.20
C GLU A 762 25.30 -15.78 -1.79
N ALA A 763 26.26 -15.73 -0.85
CA ALA A 763 26.03 -15.22 0.50
C ALA A 763 25.74 -13.72 0.51
N PHE A 764 26.34 -12.97 -0.42
CA PHE A 764 26.03 -11.56 -0.61
C PHE A 764 24.60 -11.35 -1.10
N ASP A 765 24.14 -12.13 -2.08
CA ASP A 765 22.75 -12.02 -2.56
C ASP A 765 21.76 -12.33 -1.42
N ALA A 766 22.08 -13.32 -0.58
CA ALA A 766 21.31 -13.60 0.63
C ALA A 766 21.37 -12.43 1.65
N ALA A 767 22.54 -11.81 1.84
CA ALA A 767 22.71 -10.67 2.72
C ALA A 767 21.97 -9.43 2.21
N VAL A 768 21.94 -9.16 0.91
CA VAL A 768 21.15 -8.08 0.29
C VAL A 768 19.67 -8.33 0.55
N LYS A 769 19.19 -9.57 0.29
CA LYS A 769 17.80 -9.97 0.51
C LYS A 769 17.34 -9.86 1.96
N LEU A 770 18.21 -10.17 2.92
CA LEU A 770 17.93 -10.10 4.36
C LEU A 770 18.32 -8.77 5.00
N ASP A 771 18.87 -7.84 4.21
CA ASP A 771 19.45 -6.57 4.62
C ASP A 771 20.47 -6.71 5.77
N ARG A 772 21.51 -7.49 5.48
CA ARG A 772 22.60 -7.90 6.38
C ARG A 772 23.97 -7.75 5.72
N ILE A 773 24.10 -6.83 4.74
CA ILE A 773 25.36 -6.59 4.02
C ILE A 773 26.46 -6.20 5.00
N ASN A 774 26.19 -5.30 5.96
CA ASN A 774 27.19 -4.92 6.96
C ASN A 774 27.64 -6.12 7.81
N ASP A 775 26.73 -6.99 8.25
CA ASP A 775 27.08 -8.17 9.05
C ASP A 775 28.03 -9.11 8.26
N LEU A 776 27.71 -9.36 6.99
CA LEU A 776 28.58 -10.11 6.08
C LEU A 776 29.94 -9.43 5.90
N ASN A 777 29.96 -8.12 5.61
CA ASN A 777 31.18 -7.34 5.41
C ASN A 777 32.07 -7.37 6.65
N GLN A 778 31.52 -7.26 7.87
CA GLN A 778 32.29 -7.32 9.11
C GLN A 778 32.96 -8.69 9.30
N VAL A 779 32.25 -9.78 9.01
CA VAL A 779 32.82 -11.14 9.07
C VAL A 779 33.93 -11.31 8.04
N LEU A 780 33.72 -10.83 6.81
CA LEU A 780 34.73 -10.88 5.74
C LEU A 780 35.96 -10.00 6.07
N LEU A 781 35.76 -8.82 6.66
CA LEU A 781 36.85 -7.96 7.15
C LEU A 781 37.67 -8.67 8.25
N ALA A 782 37.00 -9.30 9.22
CA ALA A 782 37.67 -10.06 10.27
C ALA A 782 38.45 -11.25 9.70
N PHE A 783 37.91 -11.91 8.67
CA PHE A 783 38.58 -12.99 7.97
C PHE A 783 39.80 -12.51 7.17
N ALA A 784 39.69 -11.38 6.46
CA ALA A 784 40.81 -10.80 5.70
C ALA A 784 42.01 -10.45 6.59
N LYS A 785 41.79 -10.12 7.86
CA LYS A 785 42.86 -9.89 8.85
C LYS A 785 43.55 -11.17 9.33
N ASN A 786 42.90 -12.33 9.22
CA ASN A 786 43.46 -13.62 9.67
C ASN A 786 43.04 -14.79 8.75
N PRO A 787 43.63 -14.89 7.54
CA PRO A 787 43.12 -15.74 6.46
C PRO A 787 43.39 -17.25 6.67
N GLU A 788 44.56 -17.60 7.22
CA GLU A 788 45.04 -18.99 7.33
C GLU A 788 44.38 -19.79 8.46
N ALA A 789 43.89 -19.14 9.53
CA ALA A 789 43.37 -19.82 10.71
C ALA A 789 41.87 -20.23 10.61
N ASN A 790 41.13 -19.78 9.58
CA ASN A 790 39.66 -19.75 9.62
C ASN A 790 38.92 -20.20 8.33
N LYS A 791 39.60 -20.80 7.34
CA LYS A 791 38.98 -21.15 6.03
C LYS A 791 37.73 -22.04 6.11
N LYS A 792 37.72 -23.04 7.00
CA LYS A 792 36.53 -23.90 7.21
C LYS A 792 35.39 -23.09 7.84
N THR A 793 35.70 -22.33 8.88
CA THR A 793 34.74 -21.50 9.61
C THR A 793 34.04 -20.49 8.71
N ILE A 794 34.77 -19.81 7.83
CA ILE A 794 34.17 -18.87 6.87
C ILE A 794 33.29 -19.60 5.85
N THR A 795 33.73 -20.77 5.37
CA THR A 795 32.93 -21.55 4.41
C THR A 795 31.61 -22.01 5.03
N ASP A 796 31.63 -22.45 6.29
CA ASP A 796 30.43 -22.86 7.03
C ASP A 796 29.48 -21.67 7.24
N TYR A 797 30.02 -20.49 7.61
CA TYR A 797 29.24 -19.25 7.74
C TYR A 797 28.59 -18.82 6.42
N LEU A 798 29.33 -18.81 5.30
CA LEU A 798 28.78 -18.45 4.00
C LEU A 798 27.62 -19.39 3.60
N ASN A 799 27.75 -20.69 3.85
CA ASN A 799 26.66 -21.65 3.62
C ASN A 799 25.43 -21.36 4.52
N GLN A 800 25.64 -20.91 5.76
CA GLN A 800 24.56 -20.50 6.67
C GLN A 800 23.83 -19.28 6.12
N CYS A 801 24.57 -18.23 5.68
CA CYS A 801 23.98 -17.05 5.03
C CYS A 801 23.09 -17.44 3.85
N ILE A 802 23.59 -18.27 2.94
CA ILE A 802 22.85 -18.79 1.78
C ILE A 802 21.59 -19.53 2.24
N THR A 803 21.71 -20.40 3.25
CA THR A 803 20.59 -21.16 3.80
C THR A 803 19.51 -20.25 4.39
N HIS A 804 19.88 -19.20 5.13
CA HIS A 804 18.92 -18.21 5.64
C HIS A 804 18.21 -17.48 4.49
N GLY A 805 18.95 -17.08 3.46
CA GLY A 805 18.39 -16.46 2.26
C GLY A 805 17.37 -17.34 1.54
N LEU A 806 17.61 -18.66 1.48
CA LEU A 806 16.70 -19.64 0.87
C LEU A 806 15.44 -19.89 1.73
N LYS A 807 15.58 -19.92 3.06
CA LYS A 807 14.44 -20.12 3.99
C LYS A 807 13.50 -18.92 4.05
N ALA A 808 14.00 -17.72 3.81
CA ALA A 808 13.21 -16.51 3.81
C ALA A 808 12.33 -16.42 2.55
N THR A 809 11.10 -16.96 2.61
CA THR A 809 10.17 -16.99 1.46
C THR A 809 9.07 -15.93 1.50
N ASP A 810 8.89 -15.26 2.64
CA ASP A 810 7.91 -14.19 2.88
C ASP A 810 8.44 -13.23 3.94
N TYR A 811 7.71 -12.14 4.17
CA TYR A 811 8.13 -11.05 5.06
C TYR A 811 8.38 -11.50 6.51
N ASN A 812 7.61 -12.46 7.04
CA ASN A 812 7.77 -12.92 8.42
C ASN A 812 8.98 -13.84 8.58
N LEU A 813 9.14 -14.76 7.64
CA LEU A 813 10.33 -15.62 7.61
C LEU A 813 11.59 -14.78 7.33
N GLY A 814 11.50 -13.75 6.48
CA GLY A 814 12.57 -12.78 6.27
C GLY A 814 13.04 -12.13 7.58
N LYS A 815 12.11 -11.61 8.40
CA LYS A 815 12.44 -11.05 9.73
C LYS A 815 13.14 -12.06 10.64
N LEU A 816 12.63 -13.29 10.69
CA LEU A 816 13.19 -14.36 11.51
C LEU A 816 14.61 -14.72 11.08
N GLU A 817 14.79 -15.05 9.80
CA GLU A 817 16.06 -15.51 9.23
C GLU A 817 17.11 -14.38 9.20
N SER A 818 16.70 -13.14 8.97
CA SER A 818 17.57 -11.97 9.08
C SER A 818 18.10 -11.79 10.51
N SER A 819 17.24 -11.98 11.53
CA SER A 819 17.66 -11.90 12.94
C SER A 819 18.58 -13.06 13.33
N GLN A 820 18.33 -14.25 12.77
CA GLN A 820 19.18 -15.44 12.96
C GLN A 820 20.58 -15.20 12.38
N MET A 821 20.67 -14.74 11.12
CA MET A 821 21.93 -14.42 10.46
C MET A 821 22.74 -13.36 11.23
N HIS A 822 22.09 -12.31 11.75
CA HIS A 822 22.77 -11.31 12.58
C HIS A 822 23.40 -11.93 13.84
N ARG A 823 22.67 -12.75 14.58
CA ARG A 823 23.19 -13.44 15.79
C ARG A 823 24.38 -14.33 15.47
N GLU A 824 24.29 -15.09 14.39
CA GLU A 824 25.38 -16.00 13.97
C GLU A 824 26.62 -15.21 13.53
N SER A 825 26.44 -14.05 12.89
CA SER A 825 27.53 -13.13 12.53
C SER A 825 28.24 -12.59 13.77
N LEU A 826 27.49 -12.12 14.78
CA LEU A 826 28.06 -11.63 16.04
C LEU A 826 28.83 -12.72 16.80
N MET A 827 28.26 -13.92 16.93
CA MET A 827 28.92 -15.06 17.58
C MET A 827 30.24 -15.40 16.90
N LEU A 828 30.27 -15.38 15.56
CA LEU A 828 31.48 -15.68 14.82
C LEU A 828 32.55 -14.58 15.00
N LEU A 829 32.16 -13.30 14.96
CA LEU A 829 33.07 -12.19 15.20
C LEU A 829 33.72 -12.27 16.59
N GLU A 830 32.96 -12.63 17.63
CA GLU A 830 33.51 -12.86 18.97
C GLU A 830 34.55 -13.99 18.98
N ILE A 831 34.29 -15.10 18.28
CA ILE A 831 35.22 -16.24 18.21
C ILE A 831 36.51 -15.84 17.48
N ILE A 832 36.41 -15.13 16.35
CA ILE A 832 37.58 -14.69 15.57
C ILE A 832 38.44 -13.72 16.41
N ASN A 833 37.80 -12.76 17.08
CA ASN A 833 38.51 -11.77 17.89
C ASN A 833 39.16 -12.39 19.15
N LYS A 834 38.49 -13.34 19.83
CA LYS A 834 39.07 -14.07 20.97
C LYS A 834 40.30 -14.89 20.58
N LYS A 835 40.24 -15.62 19.45
CA LYS A 835 41.39 -16.37 18.94
C LYS A 835 42.59 -15.48 18.61
N SER A 836 42.35 -14.27 18.11
CA SER A 836 43.41 -13.28 17.85
C SER A 836 44.10 -12.82 19.14
N MET A 837 43.34 -12.61 20.23
CA MET A 837 43.90 -12.23 21.52
C MET A 837 44.68 -13.37 22.18
N GLU A 838 44.20 -14.61 22.11
CA GLU A 838 44.91 -15.79 22.62
C GLU A 838 46.22 -16.06 21.88
N SER A 839 46.29 -15.79 20.56
CA SER A 839 47.54 -15.90 19.80
C SER A 839 48.55 -14.82 20.16
N SER A 840 48.11 -13.57 20.39
CA SER A 840 48.98 -12.48 20.83
C SER A 840 49.50 -12.71 22.25
N ALA A 841 48.65 -13.17 23.17
CA ALA A 841 49.04 -13.52 24.54
C ALA A 841 50.09 -14.63 24.57
N LYS A 842 49.91 -15.70 23.77
CA LYS A 842 50.92 -16.77 23.63
C LYS A 842 52.23 -16.29 22.99
N MET A 843 52.17 -15.32 22.07
CA MET A 843 53.37 -14.76 21.43
C MET A 843 54.16 -13.87 22.41
N ILE A 844 53.47 -13.12 23.29
CA ILE A 844 54.10 -12.36 24.38
C ILE A 844 54.75 -13.29 25.42
N ASP A 845 54.09 -14.40 25.74
CA ASP A 845 54.62 -15.45 26.63
C ASP A 845 55.86 -16.15 26.03
N LEU A 846 55.86 -16.38 24.71
CA LEU A 846 56.99 -16.93 23.95
C LEU A 846 58.16 -15.95 23.72
N MET A 847 57.91 -14.64 23.76
CA MET A 847 58.95 -13.60 23.65
C MET A 847 59.60 -13.23 24.99
N GLY A 848 59.34 -14.01 26.04
CA GLY A 848 60.10 -13.92 27.30
C GLY A 848 59.76 -12.69 28.14
N GLY A 849 58.48 -12.33 28.23
CA GLY A 849 58.00 -11.43 29.27
C GLY A 849 58.30 -12.04 30.64
N SER A 850 59.37 -11.57 31.28
CA SER A 850 59.85 -12.05 32.57
C SER A 850 58.75 -12.02 33.63
N THR A 851 58.37 -13.20 34.10
CA THR A 851 57.68 -13.41 35.37
C THR A 851 58.56 -12.86 36.50
N VAL A 852 58.17 -11.73 37.08
CA VAL A 852 58.60 -11.35 38.43
C VAL A 852 57.51 -11.84 39.38
N GLU A 853 57.93 -12.68 40.32
CA GLU A 853 57.11 -13.26 41.37
C GLU A 853 56.35 -12.19 42.16
N ALA A 854 55.09 -12.51 42.46
CA ALA A 854 54.23 -11.72 43.32
C ALA A 854 54.75 -11.75 44.76
N ASP A 855 55.00 -10.57 45.32
CA ASP A 855 55.01 -10.34 46.75
C ASP A 855 53.82 -9.44 47.10
N HIS A 856 52.89 -9.98 47.87
CA HIS A 856 51.65 -9.31 48.24
C HIS A 856 51.93 -8.12 49.18
N LYS A 857 51.71 -6.90 48.69
CA LYS A 857 51.32 -5.75 49.52
C LYS A 857 50.19 -4.97 48.82
N GLU A 858 49.05 -4.89 49.51
CA GLU A 858 47.99 -3.93 49.21
C GLU A 858 48.56 -2.51 49.17
N VAL A 859 48.47 -1.84 48.01
CA VAL A 859 48.52 -0.37 47.88
C VAL A 859 47.61 0.02 46.69
N ASP A 860 46.93 1.14 46.87
CA ASP A 860 45.79 1.70 46.14
C ASP A 860 45.82 1.67 44.59
N LEU A 861 44.62 1.53 44.03
CA LEU A 861 44.30 1.75 42.61
C LEU A 861 44.47 3.24 42.26
N GLU A 862 45.64 3.62 41.74
CA GLU A 862 45.77 4.79 40.87
C GLU A 862 45.60 4.35 39.40
N PHE A 863 44.63 4.98 38.73
CA PHE A 863 44.37 4.84 37.30
C PHE A 863 45.51 5.47 36.51
N ASP A 864 46.15 4.73 35.60
CA ASP A 864 47.04 5.28 34.59
C ASP A 864 46.20 6.00 33.50
N GLU A 865 46.09 7.32 33.61
CA GLU A 865 45.51 8.27 32.64
C GLU A 865 46.45 8.53 31.45
N ALA A 866 46.89 7.51 30.71
CA ALA A 866 47.84 7.69 29.59
C ALA A 866 47.34 7.26 28.21
N LEU A 867 46.09 6.81 28.08
CA LEU A 867 45.47 6.43 26.80
C LEU A 867 44.31 7.33 26.37
N ASP A 868 44.00 8.37 27.14
CA ASP A 868 42.87 9.29 26.89
C ASP A 868 43.32 10.66 26.35
N GLU A 869 44.60 11.05 26.52
CA GLU A 869 45.08 12.37 26.11
C GLU A 869 45.17 12.54 24.57
N THR A 870 45.44 11.48 23.81
CA THR A 870 45.61 11.59 22.35
C THR A 870 44.26 11.69 21.61
N GLU A 871 43.23 10.98 22.08
CA GLU A 871 41.86 11.11 21.56
C GLU A 871 41.20 12.43 22.04
N GLN A 872 41.46 12.88 23.26
CA GLN A 872 40.96 14.17 23.74
C GLN A 872 41.62 15.38 23.06
N LEU A 873 42.91 15.31 22.72
CA LEU A 873 43.61 16.37 21.98
C LEU A 873 43.12 16.49 20.52
N GLU A 874 42.78 15.38 19.85
CA GLU A 874 42.19 15.42 18.50
C GLU A 874 40.73 15.90 18.52
N ILE A 875 39.96 15.56 19.57
CA ILE A 875 38.60 16.10 19.77
C ILE A 875 38.63 17.60 20.10
N GLN A 876 39.60 18.07 20.88
CA GLN A 876 39.79 19.51 21.15
C GLN A 876 40.21 20.28 19.89
N ALA A 877 41.12 19.72 19.08
CA ALA A 877 41.52 20.35 17.81
C ALA A 877 40.36 20.46 16.82
N LEU A 878 39.43 19.48 16.80
CA LEU A 878 38.22 19.50 15.98
C LEU A 878 37.15 20.47 16.53
N GLN A 879 37.06 20.66 17.86
CA GLN A 879 36.16 21.63 18.48
C GLN A 879 36.65 23.08 18.33
N GLU A 880 37.96 23.32 18.39
CA GLU A 880 38.55 24.64 18.13
C GLU A 880 38.41 25.05 16.65
N LEU A 881 38.49 24.09 15.72
CA LEU A 881 38.20 24.34 14.31
C LEU A 881 36.73 24.74 14.09
N ALA A 882 35.79 24.04 14.74
CA ALA A 882 34.35 24.30 14.66
C ALA A 882 33.96 25.69 15.20
N GLN A 883 34.60 26.13 16.29
CA GLN A 883 34.38 27.47 16.86
C GLN A 883 34.96 28.59 15.97
N SER A 884 36.07 28.34 15.27
CA SER A 884 36.67 29.33 14.35
C SER A 884 35.79 29.63 13.13
N THR A 885 35.06 28.63 12.62
CA THR A 885 34.10 28.78 11.50
C THR A 885 32.77 29.44 11.91
N SER A 886 32.32 29.25 13.14
CA SER A 886 31.09 29.88 13.63
C SER A 886 31.26 31.39 13.86
N ALA A 887 32.46 31.83 14.27
CA ALA A 887 32.79 33.24 14.45
C ALA A 887 32.91 34.03 13.12
N THR A 888 33.27 33.35 12.02
CA THR A 888 33.35 34.00 10.69
C THR A 888 31.98 34.17 10.04
N LEU A 889 31.01 33.29 10.33
CA LEU A 889 29.63 33.37 9.84
C LEU A 889 28.82 34.46 10.56
N GLU A 890 29.05 34.70 11.86
CA GLU A 890 28.37 35.77 12.60
C GLU A 890 28.80 37.18 12.16
N GLU A 891 30.08 37.40 11.82
CA GLU A 891 30.58 38.70 11.31
C GLU A 891 30.10 39.05 9.89
N GLU A 892 29.79 38.07 9.03
CA GLU A 892 29.20 38.32 7.70
C GLU A 892 27.69 38.56 7.77
N THR A 893 26.97 37.90 8.68
CA THR A 893 25.53 38.19 8.89
C THR A 893 25.29 39.58 9.50
N ASP A 894 26.14 40.08 10.40
CA ASP A 894 25.92 41.37 11.06
C ASP A 894 26.27 42.58 10.16
N LYS A 895 27.10 42.39 9.12
CA LYS A 895 27.33 43.39 8.07
C LYS A 895 26.20 43.45 7.04
N THR A 896 25.49 42.34 6.80
CA THR A 896 24.42 42.28 5.79
C THR A 896 23.06 42.78 6.33
N VAL A 897 22.86 42.78 7.65
CA VAL A 897 21.62 43.25 8.31
C VAL A 897 21.61 44.76 8.55
N LYS A 898 22.76 45.45 8.59
CA LYS A 898 22.83 46.91 8.76
C LYS A 898 22.54 47.74 7.51
N ASP A 899 22.50 47.13 6.32
CA ASP A 899 22.28 47.84 5.04
C ASP A 899 20.86 47.67 4.45
N LYS A 900 19.91 47.06 5.19
CA LYS A 900 18.52 46.83 4.70
C LYS A 900 17.40 47.39 5.59
N THR A 901 17.70 48.26 6.55
CA THR A 901 16.71 48.95 7.40
C THR A 901 16.51 50.42 7.01
N GLN A 902 16.34 50.73 5.72
CA GLN A 902 15.67 51.95 5.28
C GLN A 902 14.89 51.68 4.00
N GLU A 903 13.65 51.20 4.12
CA GLU A 903 12.52 51.61 3.26
C GLU A 903 11.22 51.03 3.85
N GLY A 904 10.41 51.93 4.41
CA GLY A 904 9.18 51.61 5.10
C GLY A 904 8.01 51.37 4.15
N ILE A 905 7.15 50.41 4.48
CA ILE A 905 5.83 50.27 3.86
C ILE A 905 4.77 50.73 4.86
N ILE A 906 4.12 51.83 4.48
CA ILE A 906 2.94 52.43 5.09
C ILE A 906 1.74 51.50 4.83
N VAL A 907 1.06 51.09 5.89
CA VAL A 907 -0.24 50.44 5.83
C VAL A 907 -1.32 51.51 5.65
N SER A 908 -2.01 51.49 4.50
CA SER A 908 -3.28 52.20 4.32
C SER A 908 -4.43 51.21 4.32
N THR A 909 -5.26 51.30 5.35
CA THR A 909 -6.58 50.69 5.44
C THR A 909 -7.61 51.59 4.75
N LYS A 910 -8.46 51.02 3.88
CA LYS A 910 -9.91 51.27 3.84
C LYS A 910 -10.64 50.49 2.72
N LEU A 911 -11.72 49.83 3.17
CA LEU A 911 -12.97 49.38 2.51
C LEU A 911 -12.89 48.52 1.24
#